data_AF-A0A1C2H8B1-F1
#
_entry.id   AF-A0A1C2H8B1-F1
#
_cell.length_a   1.000
_cell.length_b   1.000
_cell.length_c   1.000
_cell.angle_alpha   90.00
_cell.angle_beta   90.00
_cell.angle_gamma   90.00
#
_symmetry.space_group_name_H-M   'P 1'
#
loop_
_entity.id
_entity.type
_entity.pdbx_description
1 polymer ?
#
loop_
_entity_poly.entity_id
_entity_poly.type
_entity_poly.pdbx_seq_one_letter_code
_entity_poly.pdbx_strand_id
1 'polypeptide(L)'
;MSNTSALNIINLQVVAEDQMTADKADGSYAANVASDAKYYFWQSSLQTIPIGMDGNPEQFAAKISEALPGVNTLRLPFNEFSFNADGTLHEQYERFLTAAAAEGFQIIFTYAGGDAQRFDDGGSGDADAIYTALDGHIYDGMEQGWSNLTAWLEAHTDVASAVYGFELANEPATYARGAGLDDLATSHRFVELYATHMAELSDLIGASLGGKFLVGGWSYSAGFDDLAKGDLGGLSALEYLRVSLGEDLVWASHLYPGWGDTDQATTTAELDAMLEAHYAILGDDDIILTETNANGAFADNVAEIDSAIFLFSRSHEWFAEAGIGAAWFPGVETGGSNFVVIDANGSLRYLHANSLGHGLNLFSLGEAPADHENDEAITTDIVAARLRNEAYQENPLGFDDVDGVGFGYGYGGNDTITGHDRIADFAYGGTGDDVIAGLGADDHLYGQYGADSLSGGDGHDHLFGGDGDDVLAGGLDNDQLNGGDGADLFVHTGGSDDITDYRHAEGDRLDLGQGALEFATLLSLGTVTDANGNGSQTDLVITTDSGQVTLYNFTVLNAADIAAAGSAVHGTGAADTLSGTAEDDVIIAGAGDDTLLAGAGNDTLQGGAGDDYLHSGKYGAQLEGGAGNDELLLIASKGGTHIASGGEGADVFRILGTSGSKIAKTTITDFTAAEDSIMIDGVDLATRLATGLADGSASLLQDGTDVVITFSPTQSLTLSDMQADALMSTLGLGPTQVTTLSVEDTLIDGWVDAKGIAATQGADLLTGTDVQDIIVAGSGDDVIHAGRGDDQVFGGSGNDLLTGSAGDDTLAGGTGNDTLTGNKGANVLIGDHGDDLIQSGLHGSSLDGGTGSDVLVFDLARGADHIGTGGADADMFQFDNTAGARTGSVTITDFELGVDQFRIDGTMGGEWLNDAVAAGTATITQVNGDTVVDDLIGGDRFVFQGITASDFEESLL
;
A
#
# COMPACT_ATOMS: atom_id res chain seq x y z
N MET A 1 12.80 -12.80 34.02
CA MET A 1 12.76 -11.42 33.49
C MET A 1 12.95 -10.45 34.64
N SER A 2 13.63 -9.34 34.38
CA SER A 2 14.11 -8.37 35.37
C SER A 2 12.95 -7.63 36.06
N ASN A 3 13.22 -6.92 37.16
CA ASN A 3 12.22 -6.09 37.85
C ASN A 3 12.78 -4.70 38.21
N THR A 4 13.28 -4.00 37.20
CA THR A 4 13.97 -2.71 37.31
C THR A 4 13.36 -1.64 36.43
N SER A 5 12.36 -1.95 35.61
CA SER A 5 11.71 -1.02 34.66
C SER A 5 11.15 0.25 35.31
N ALA A 6 10.82 0.22 36.60
CA ALA A 6 10.39 1.40 37.34
C ALA A 6 11.51 2.45 37.59
N LEU A 7 12.75 2.17 37.17
CA LEU A 7 13.88 3.09 37.30
C LEU A 7 14.02 3.93 36.03
N ASN A 8 13.61 5.18 36.11
CA ASN A 8 13.76 6.17 35.06
C ASN A 8 14.99 7.01 35.33
N ILE A 9 16.10 6.62 34.70
CA ILE A 9 17.42 7.06 35.10
C ILE A 9 17.92 8.15 34.14
N ILE A 10 18.35 9.28 34.69
CA ILE A 10 19.08 10.30 33.93
C ILE A 10 20.56 10.30 34.34
N ASN A 11 21.44 10.29 33.34
CA ASN A 11 22.88 10.31 33.57
C ASN A 11 23.37 11.76 33.71
N LEU A 12 23.94 12.10 34.87
CA LEU A 12 24.65 13.37 35.03
C LEU A 12 26.13 13.17 34.70
N GLN A 13 26.71 14.07 33.91
CA GLN A 13 28.16 14.09 33.72
C GLN A 13 28.85 14.83 34.87
N VAL A 14 30.15 14.59 35.03
CA VAL A 14 30.99 15.38 35.95
C VAL A 14 32.07 16.13 35.18
N VAL A 15 32.38 17.33 35.65
CA VAL A 15 33.37 18.22 35.06
C VAL A 15 34.25 18.88 36.11
N ALA A 16 35.47 19.21 35.73
CA ALA A 16 36.40 19.99 36.54
C ALA A 16 36.10 21.50 36.43
N GLU A 17 34.94 21.90 36.94
CA GLU A 17 34.37 23.26 36.82
C GLU A 17 35.37 24.38 37.17
N ASP A 18 36.04 24.24 38.31
CA ASP A 18 37.02 25.24 38.79
C ASP A 18 38.23 25.36 37.85
N GLN A 19 38.75 24.22 37.36
CA GLN A 19 39.87 24.22 36.44
C GLN A 19 39.46 24.77 35.07
N MET A 20 38.28 24.41 34.57
CA MET A 20 37.73 24.98 33.34
C MET A 20 37.61 26.51 33.45
N THR A 21 37.14 27.01 34.59
CA THR A 21 37.01 28.45 34.85
C THR A 21 38.37 29.14 34.86
N ALA A 22 39.36 28.56 35.53
CA ALA A 22 40.72 29.07 35.55
C ALA A 22 41.35 29.12 34.14
N ASP A 23 41.22 28.02 33.38
CA ASP A 23 41.82 27.88 32.05
C ASP A 23 41.11 28.74 30.99
N LYS A 24 39.79 28.99 31.15
CA LYS A 24 39.07 29.96 30.33
C LYS A 24 39.57 31.38 30.62
N ALA A 25 39.87 31.70 31.88
CA ALA A 25 40.34 33.02 32.28
C ALA A 25 41.78 33.32 31.81
N ASP A 26 42.64 32.29 31.73
CA ASP A 26 44.02 32.44 31.25
C ASP A 26 44.21 32.15 29.75
N GLY A 27 43.17 31.64 29.08
CA GLY A 27 43.12 31.37 27.65
C GLY A 27 43.66 30.00 27.22
N SER A 28 44.00 29.11 28.17
CA SER A 28 44.51 27.76 27.88
C SER A 28 43.41 26.74 27.56
N TYR A 29 42.15 27.00 27.91
CA TYR A 29 41.03 26.06 27.76
C TYR A 29 40.95 25.37 26.40
N ALA A 30 40.98 26.15 25.31
CA ALA A 30 40.85 25.60 23.96
C ALA A 30 42.05 24.70 23.57
N ALA A 31 43.25 25.01 24.08
CA ALA A 31 44.43 24.18 23.84
C ALA A 31 44.35 22.85 24.62
N ASN A 32 43.81 22.88 25.85
CA ASN A 32 43.62 21.69 26.65
C ASN A 32 42.59 20.75 26.01
N VAL A 33 41.41 21.25 25.63
CA VAL A 33 40.38 20.46 24.91
C VAL A 33 40.90 19.92 23.57
N ALA A 34 41.68 20.71 22.82
CA ALA A 34 42.26 20.24 21.56
C ALA A 34 43.34 19.16 21.75
N SER A 35 44.04 19.18 22.89
CA SER A 35 45.06 18.17 23.21
C SER A 35 44.44 16.87 23.71
N ASP A 36 43.34 16.97 24.45
CA ASP A 36 42.57 15.86 24.98
C ASP A 36 41.12 16.32 25.16
N ALA A 37 40.20 15.77 24.36
CA ALA A 37 38.78 16.13 24.44
C ALA A 37 38.17 15.77 25.82
N LYS A 38 38.80 14.85 26.56
CA LYS A 38 38.37 14.37 27.88
C LYS A 38 39.06 15.11 29.04
N TYR A 39 39.83 16.18 28.76
CA TYR A 39 40.70 16.84 29.73
C TYR A 39 40.02 17.26 31.04
N TYR A 40 38.75 17.69 30.97
CA TYR A 40 38.01 18.19 32.13
C TYR A 40 36.96 17.20 32.67
N PHE A 41 36.88 16.01 32.11
CA PHE A 41 35.87 15.01 32.48
C PHE A 41 36.44 13.99 33.49
N TRP A 42 35.63 13.01 33.87
CA TRP A 42 35.94 12.00 34.89
C TRP A 42 37.20 11.17 34.62
N GLN A 43 37.67 11.12 33.37
CA GLN A 43 38.92 10.41 33.03
C GLN A 43 40.19 11.20 33.36
N SER A 44 40.08 12.45 33.83
CA SER A 44 41.23 13.28 34.21
C SER A 44 41.59 13.11 35.68
N SER A 45 42.75 13.65 36.07
CA SER A 45 43.17 13.75 37.48
C SER A 45 42.77 15.07 38.15
N LEU A 46 41.83 15.79 37.54
CA LEU A 46 41.28 17.03 38.08
C LEU A 46 40.12 16.73 39.04
N GLN A 47 39.91 17.60 40.02
CA GLN A 47 38.74 17.50 40.88
C GLN A 47 37.48 17.78 40.07
N THR A 48 36.54 16.82 40.07
CA THR A 48 35.31 16.87 39.26
C THR A 48 34.06 16.87 40.13
N ILE A 49 33.01 17.53 39.65
CA ILE A 49 31.67 17.59 40.27
C ILE A 49 30.59 17.48 39.20
N PRO A 50 29.34 17.10 39.55
CA PRO A 50 28.24 17.09 38.58
C PRO A 50 28.09 18.41 37.84
N ILE A 51 27.79 18.33 36.55
CA ILE A 51 27.56 19.51 35.72
C ILE A 51 26.19 20.15 36.01
N GLY A 52 26.04 21.44 35.72
CA GLY A 52 24.77 22.17 35.78
C GLY A 52 24.43 22.83 37.11
N MET A 53 25.23 22.60 38.15
CA MET A 53 24.97 23.20 39.45
C MET A 53 25.10 24.73 39.44
N ASP A 54 25.97 25.31 38.61
CA ASP A 54 26.17 26.77 38.44
C ASP A 54 26.27 27.56 39.76
N GLY A 55 26.86 26.96 40.80
CA GLY A 55 26.98 27.53 42.14
C GLY A 55 25.70 27.46 43.00
N ASN A 56 24.61 26.87 42.50
CA ASN A 56 23.33 26.68 43.18
C ASN A 56 22.80 25.22 43.08
N PRO A 57 23.50 24.25 43.69
CA PRO A 57 23.16 22.82 43.62
C PRO A 57 21.74 22.48 44.07
N GLU A 58 21.18 23.17 45.08
CA GLU A 58 19.83 22.89 45.55
C GLU A 58 18.75 23.31 44.54
N GLN A 59 18.98 24.42 43.82
CA GLN A 59 18.07 24.82 42.73
C GLN A 59 18.17 23.83 41.57
N PHE A 60 19.36 23.37 41.23
CA PHE A 60 19.56 22.40 40.16
C PHE A 60 18.83 21.09 40.47
N ALA A 61 18.97 20.55 41.68
CA ALA A 61 18.24 19.35 42.12
C ALA A 61 16.71 19.51 41.99
N ALA A 62 16.15 20.64 42.45
CA ALA A 62 14.71 20.90 42.32
C ALA A 62 14.26 21.08 40.86
N LYS A 63 15.09 21.69 40.01
CA LYS A 63 14.76 21.97 38.62
C LYS A 63 14.85 20.75 37.70
N ILE A 64 15.65 19.73 38.05
CA ILE A 64 15.63 18.45 37.31
C ILE A 64 14.23 17.84 37.35
N SER A 65 13.60 17.76 38.53
CA SER A 65 12.26 17.18 38.67
C SER A 65 11.18 17.99 37.96
N GLU A 66 11.32 19.32 37.92
CA GLU A 66 10.40 20.19 37.16
C GLU A 66 10.59 20.06 35.64
N ALA A 67 11.84 19.91 35.19
CA ALA A 67 12.17 19.90 33.77
C ALA A 67 11.93 18.54 33.11
N LEU A 68 12.06 17.44 33.85
CA LEU A 68 11.97 16.09 33.30
C LEU A 68 10.96 15.27 34.12
N PRO A 69 9.65 15.43 33.84
CA PRO A 69 8.62 14.58 34.43
C PRO A 69 8.92 13.10 34.15
N GLY A 70 8.62 12.22 35.11
CA GLY A 70 8.91 10.78 35.00
C GLY A 70 10.32 10.36 35.45
N VAL A 71 11.33 11.23 35.37
CA VAL A 71 12.68 10.93 35.88
C VAL A 71 12.65 10.81 37.41
N ASN A 72 13.05 9.65 37.92
CA ASN A 72 13.01 9.35 39.35
C ASN A 72 14.37 8.89 39.92
N THR A 73 15.35 8.61 39.06
CA THR A 73 16.67 8.10 39.47
C THR A 73 17.80 8.90 38.80
N LEU A 74 18.85 9.19 39.57
CA LEU A 74 20.05 9.86 39.09
C LEU A 74 21.22 8.87 39.07
N ARG A 75 21.86 8.69 37.92
CA ARG A 75 23.16 8.00 37.84
C ARG A 75 24.28 9.02 37.88
N LEU A 76 25.10 8.91 38.92
CA LEU A 76 26.09 9.92 39.30
C LEU A 76 27.50 9.33 39.26
N PRO A 77 28.32 9.72 38.27
CA PRO A 77 29.71 9.34 38.25
C PRO A 77 30.48 10.03 39.36
N PHE A 78 31.46 9.32 39.90
CA PHE A 78 32.45 9.86 40.81
C PHE A 78 33.79 9.14 40.58
N ASN A 79 34.86 9.73 41.09
CA ASN A 79 36.17 9.12 41.12
C ASN A 79 36.93 9.57 42.38
N GLU A 80 38.17 9.13 42.54
CA GLU A 80 39.04 9.50 43.65
C GLU A 80 39.27 11.02 43.76
N PHE A 81 39.10 11.77 42.66
CA PHE A 81 39.24 13.22 42.60
C PHE A 81 37.94 13.97 42.89
N SER A 82 36.80 13.30 43.04
CA SER A 82 35.55 13.94 43.52
C SER A 82 35.63 14.38 45.00
N PHE A 83 36.70 14.00 45.70
CA PHE A 83 36.95 14.29 47.11
C PHE A 83 38.07 15.33 47.30
N ASN A 84 38.00 16.05 48.41
CA ASN A 84 39.06 16.92 48.89
C ASN A 84 40.26 16.10 49.37
N ALA A 85 41.42 16.76 49.53
CA ALA A 85 42.64 16.11 49.99
C ALA A 85 42.55 15.47 51.40
N ASP A 86 41.54 15.81 52.19
CA ASP A 86 41.25 15.21 53.50
C ASP A 86 40.23 14.06 53.45
N GLY A 87 39.76 13.68 52.25
CA GLY A 87 38.80 12.60 52.02
C GLY A 87 37.33 13.03 52.12
N THR A 88 37.04 14.30 52.40
CA THR A 88 35.66 14.81 52.40
C THR A 88 35.15 15.02 50.98
N LEU A 89 33.85 14.86 50.73
CA LEU A 89 33.26 15.11 49.41
C LEU A 89 33.33 16.62 49.08
N HIS A 90 33.39 16.96 47.79
CA HIS A 90 33.36 18.37 47.38
C HIS A 90 32.05 19.06 47.84
N GLU A 91 32.14 20.29 48.34
CA GLU A 91 31.02 21.01 48.98
C GLU A 91 29.78 21.15 48.09
N GLN A 92 29.96 21.48 46.81
CA GLN A 92 28.84 21.56 45.86
C GLN A 92 28.20 20.19 45.62
N TYR A 93 28.99 19.12 45.54
CA TYR A 93 28.49 17.77 45.28
C TYR A 93 27.72 17.26 46.50
N GLU A 94 28.23 17.47 47.71
CA GLU A 94 27.52 17.14 48.96
C GLU A 94 26.17 17.87 49.09
N ARG A 95 26.13 19.17 48.79
CA ARG A 95 24.88 19.96 48.79
C ARG A 95 23.89 19.44 47.76
N PHE A 96 24.36 19.09 46.56
CA PHE A 96 23.52 18.51 45.52
C PHE A 96 22.94 17.16 45.92
N LEU A 97 23.76 16.23 46.42
CA LEU A 97 23.29 14.90 46.84
C LEU A 97 22.24 14.99 47.96
N THR A 98 22.46 15.89 48.92
CA THR A 98 21.50 16.13 50.02
C THR A 98 20.17 16.67 49.48
N ALA A 99 20.23 17.61 48.53
CA ALA A 99 19.03 18.17 47.90
C ALA A 99 18.32 17.15 47.03
N ALA A 100 19.03 16.41 46.18
CA ALA A 100 18.47 15.38 45.31
C ALA A 100 17.76 14.27 46.11
N ALA A 101 18.37 13.78 47.20
CA ALA A 101 17.73 12.83 48.10
C ALA A 101 16.48 13.42 48.77
N ALA A 102 16.46 14.72 49.08
CA ALA A 102 15.31 15.40 49.68
C ALA A 102 14.16 15.64 48.67
N GLU A 103 14.48 15.82 47.39
CA GLU A 103 13.50 15.85 46.28
C GLU A 103 12.94 14.46 45.95
N GLY A 104 13.53 13.39 46.51
CA GLY A 104 13.02 12.02 46.41
C GLY A 104 13.68 11.18 45.32
N PHE A 105 14.74 11.67 44.68
CA PHE A 105 15.49 10.88 43.70
C PHE A 105 16.14 9.66 44.34
N GLN A 106 16.09 8.53 43.63
CA GLN A 106 17.00 7.43 43.86
C GLN A 106 18.37 7.74 43.26
N ILE A 107 19.43 7.17 43.84
CA ILE A 107 20.81 7.44 43.42
C ILE A 107 21.53 6.14 43.06
N ILE A 108 22.13 6.12 41.87
CA ILE A 108 23.11 5.11 41.46
C ILE A 108 24.47 5.78 41.40
N PHE A 109 25.40 5.36 42.26
CA PHE A 109 26.78 5.84 42.18
C PHE A 109 27.57 4.95 41.23
N THR A 110 28.32 5.57 40.32
CA THR A 110 29.19 4.84 39.38
C THR A 110 30.63 5.31 39.48
N TYR A 111 31.56 4.38 39.68
CA TYR A 111 32.97 4.74 39.69
C TYR A 111 33.49 4.92 38.26
N ALA A 112 33.92 6.13 37.90
CA ALA A 112 34.37 6.47 36.56
C ALA A 112 35.81 7.03 36.56
N GLY A 113 36.76 6.30 37.15
CA GLY A 113 38.15 6.74 37.25
C GLY A 113 38.99 6.55 35.98
N GLY A 114 39.92 7.47 35.74
CA GLY A 114 40.79 7.47 34.56
C GLY A 114 41.68 6.23 34.44
N ASP A 115 42.20 5.68 35.52
CA ASP A 115 43.06 4.48 35.47
C ASP A 115 42.31 3.23 35.00
N ALA A 116 41.02 3.13 35.35
CA ALA A 116 40.14 2.08 34.87
C ALA A 116 39.99 2.13 33.34
N GLN A 117 39.87 3.35 32.80
CA GLN A 117 39.53 3.61 31.40
C GLN A 117 40.75 3.78 30.49
N ARG A 118 41.87 4.33 30.98
CA ARG A 118 42.96 4.88 30.16
C ARG A 118 44.35 4.35 30.50
N PHE A 119 44.49 3.41 31.44
CA PHE A 119 45.82 2.86 31.74
C PHE A 119 46.43 2.16 30.50
N ASP A 120 47.68 2.52 30.18
CA ASP A 120 48.41 2.12 28.96
C ASP A 120 47.69 2.45 27.63
N ASP A 121 46.78 3.43 27.62
CA ASP A 121 46.14 3.93 26.39
C ASP A 121 47.20 4.53 25.45
N GLY A 122 47.48 3.84 24.34
CA GLY A 122 48.57 4.15 23.40
C GLY A 122 49.97 3.63 23.80
N GLY A 123 50.05 2.75 24.80
CA GLY A 123 51.30 2.24 25.37
C GLY A 123 51.84 0.93 24.77
N SER A 124 52.55 0.14 25.58
CA SER A 124 53.58 -0.84 25.17
C SER A 124 53.12 -1.98 24.25
N GLY A 125 51.82 -2.25 24.18
CA GLY A 125 51.22 -3.36 23.42
C GLY A 125 51.47 -4.73 24.07
N ASP A 126 51.76 -4.78 25.37
CA ASP A 126 52.12 -5.99 26.11
C ASP A 126 51.02 -6.38 27.11
N ALA A 127 50.31 -7.47 26.81
CA ALA A 127 49.27 -8.02 27.67
C ALA A 127 49.82 -8.44 29.05
N ASP A 128 51.05 -8.91 29.17
CA ASP A 128 51.62 -9.30 30.47
C ASP A 128 51.90 -8.08 31.36
N ALA A 129 52.26 -6.94 30.76
CA ALA A 129 52.48 -5.70 31.49
C ALA A 129 51.17 -5.13 32.04
N ILE A 130 50.11 -5.12 31.22
CA ILE A 130 48.77 -4.70 31.64
C ILE A 130 48.23 -5.67 32.70
N TYR A 131 48.36 -6.98 32.46
CA TYR A 131 47.96 -7.99 33.44
C TYR A 131 48.69 -7.77 34.76
N THR A 132 50.01 -7.62 34.78
CA THR A 132 50.79 -7.41 36.02
C THR A 132 50.41 -6.10 36.74
N ALA A 133 50.03 -5.05 36.00
CA ALA A 133 49.58 -3.80 36.59
C ALA A 133 48.20 -3.92 37.26
N LEU A 134 47.39 -4.86 36.79
CA LEU A 134 46.08 -5.21 37.35
C LEU A 134 46.17 -6.35 38.38
N ASP A 135 47.09 -7.29 38.23
CA ASP A 135 47.21 -8.53 38.99
C ASP A 135 47.60 -8.21 40.44
N GLY A 136 46.63 -8.27 41.34
CA GLY A 136 46.78 -7.82 42.72
C GLY A 136 45.44 -7.45 43.35
N HIS A 137 45.46 -6.43 44.20
CA HIS A 137 44.24 -5.79 44.68
C HIS A 137 43.73 -4.80 43.62
N ILE A 138 42.45 -4.46 43.71
CA ILE A 138 41.79 -3.36 42.96
C ILE A 138 42.67 -2.10 42.85
N TYR A 139 42.52 -1.32 41.76
CA TYR A 139 43.31 -0.09 41.56
C TYR A 139 43.27 0.84 42.79
N ASP A 140 44.43 1.38 43.19
CA ASP A 140 44.54 2.30 44.33
C ASP A 140 43.51 3.45 44.28
N GLY A 141 43.26 4.00 43.09
CA GLY A 141 42.24 5.04 42.87
C GLY A 141 40.81 4.53 43.08
N MET A 142 40.48 3.32 42.61
CA MET A 142 39.17 2.69 42.85
C MET A 142 38.94 2.46 44.33
N GLU A 143 39.92 1.85 45.01
CA GLU A 143 39.86 1.59 46.44
C GLU A 143 39.67 2.90 47.23
N GLN A 144 40.46 3.93 46.89
CA GLN A 144 40.37 5.23 47.53
C GLN A 144 39.02 5.90 47.31
N GLY A 145 38.53 5.94 46.06
CA GLY A 145 37.24 6.54 45.71
C GLY A 145 36.10 5.87 46.47
N TRP A 146 36.00 4.54 46.40
CA TRP A 146 34.96 3.78 47.08
C TRP A 146 35.06 3.89 48.61
N SER A 147 36.26 3.84 49.17
CA SER A 147 36.47 4.00 50.62
C SER A 147 36.04 5.39 51.11
N ASN A 148 36.31 6.44 50.34
CA ASN A 148 35.90 7.79 50.70
C ASN A 148 34.38 7.97 50.58
N LEU A 149 33.76 7.47 49.50
CA LEU A 149 32.32 7.55 49.29
C LEU A 149 31.55 6.81 50.38
N THR A 150 31.95 5.57 50.68
CA THR A 150 31.30 4.73 51.70
C THR A 150 31.41 5.35 53.09
N ALA A 151 32.59 5.82 53.48
CA ALA A 151 32.78 6.54 54.74
C ALA A 151 31.91 7.82 54.83
N TRP A 152 31.73 8.52 53.71
CA TRP A 152 30.85 9.68 53.66
C TRP A 152 29.37 9.28 53.77
N LEU A 153 28.91 8.24 53.07
CA LEU A 153 27.53 7.74 53.13
C LEU A 153 27.15 7.23 54.53
N GLU A 154 28.06 6.55 55.22
CA GLU A 154 27.86 6.11 56.61
C GLU A 154 27.63 7.29 57.57
N ALA A 155 28.16 8.48 57.24
CA ALA A 155 27.96 9.71 58.00
C ALA A 155 26.68 10.47 57.59
N HIS A 156 26.10 10.17 56.42
CA HIS A 156 24.95 10.85 55.82
C HIS A 156 23.83 9.86 55.51
N THR A 157 23.21 9.32 56.57
CA THR A 157 22.22 8.24 56.46
C THR A 157 20.95 8.60 55.68
N ASP A 158 20.64 9.89 55.61
CA ASP A 158 19.57 10.45 54.76
C ASP A 158 19.87 10.23 53.27
N VAL A 159 21.08 10.57 52.82
CA VAL A 159 21.51 10.31 51.44
C VAL A 159 21.71 8.82 51.20
N ALA A 160 22.32 8.10 52.15
CA ALA A 160 22.53 6.65 52.02
C ALA A 160 21.21 5.88 51.82
N SER A 161 20.11 6.35 52.42
CA SER A 161 18.78 5.74 52.23
C SER A 161 18.15 5.97 50.87
N ALA A 162 18.65 6.95 50.10
CA ALA A 162 18.23 7.21 48.73
C ALA A 162 19.06 6.43 47.70
N VAL A 163 20.14 5.75 48.12
CA VAL A 163 20.98 4.98 47.19
C VAL A 163 20.28 3.69 46.79
N TYR A 164 19.96 3.56 45.51
CA TYR A 164 19.48 2.32 44.92
C TYR A 164 20.62 1.31 44.76
N GLY A 165 21.75 1.76 44.21
CA GLY A 165 22.87 0.87 43.92
C GLY A 165 24.21 1.52 43.65
N PHE A 166 25.22 0.65 43.56
CA PHE A 166 26.63 0.95 43.39
C PHE A 166 27.13 0.24 42.13
N GLU A 167 27.30 0.98 41.05
CA GLU A 167 27.93 0.49 39.84
C GLU A 167 29.44 0.51 40.00
N LEU A 168 30.01 -0.68 40.17
CA LEU A 168 31.35 -0.87 40.71
C LEU A 168 32.44 -0.22 39.87
N ALA A 169 32.26 -0.20 38.55
CA ALA A 169 33.13 0.51 37.62
C ALA A 169 32.41 0.80 36.29
N ASN A 170 32.38 2.07 35.90
CA ASN A 170 31.99 2.51 34.57
C ASN A 170 33.12 2.26 33.57
N GLU A 171 32.78 1.53 32.53
CA GLU A 171 33.64 1.26 31.39
C GLU A 171 35.13 0.91 31.66
N PRO A 172 35.54 0.00 32.58
CA PRO A 172 36.96 -0.19 32.95
C PRO A 172 37.93 -0.72 31.84
N ALA A 173 38.04 -0.05 30.68
CA ALA A 173 38.58 -0.51 29.40
C ALA A 173 40.01 -1.03 29.38
N THR A 174 40.76 -0.82 30.45
CA THR A 174 42.04 -1.47 30.62
C THR A 174 41.95 -3.00 30.60
N TYR A 175 40.91 -3.62 31.19
CA TYR A 175 40.74 -5.08 31.14
C TYR A 175 40.52 -5.58 29.71
N ALA A 176 39.58 -4.96 28.99
CA ALA A 176 39.24 -5.33 27.61
C ALA A 176 40.43 -5.11 26.66
N ARG A 177 41.17 -4.01 26.80
CA ARG A 177 42.41 -3.77 26.02
C ARG A 177 43.48 -4.83 26.31
N GLY A 178 43.73 -5.13 27.58
CA GLY A 178 44.69 -6.16 27.97
C GLY A 178 44.33 -7.51 27.35
N ALA A 179 43.04 -7.86 27.37
CA ALA A 179 42.52 -9.07 26.76
C ALA A 179 42.66 -9.07 25.23
N GLY A 180 42.40 -7.96 24.54
CA GLY A 180 42.58 -7.84 23.09
C GLY A 180 44.04 -7.94 22.62
N LEU A 181 44.99 -7.60 23.50
CA LEU A 181 46.43 -7.82 23.28
C LEU A 181 46.87 -9.25 23.66
N ASP A 182 46.09 -9.92 24.49
CA ASP A 182 46.26 -11.33 24.83
C ASP A 182 45.54 -12.20 23.79
N ASP A 183 45.84 -13.50 23.78
CA ASP A 183 45.04 -14.43 22.99
C ASP A 183 43.77 -14.80 23.77
N LEU A 184 42.75 -13.95 23.70
CA LEU A 184 41.43 -14.14 24.34
C LEU A 184 40.80 -15.52 24.05
N ALA A 185 41.15 -16.16 22.93
CA ALA A 185 40.66 -17.49 22.58
C ALA A 185 41.32 -18.61 23.41
N THR A 186 42.48 -18.36 24.04
CA THR A 186 43.23 -19.34 24.82
C THR A 186 43.53 -18.92 26.26
N SER A 187 43.44 -17.63 26.58
CA SER A 187 43.71 -17.03 27.89
C SER A 187 42.49 -16.25 28.37
N HIS A 188 41.82 -16.72 29.43
CA HIS A 188 40.67 -16.06 30.06
C HIS A 188 41.04 -15.19 31.27
N ARG A 189 42.34 -14.98 31.51
CA ARG A 189 42.85 -14.38 32.75
C ARG A 189 42.33 -12.97 33.02
N PHE A 190 42.08 -12.15 31.99
CA PHE A 190 41.55 -10.80 32.18
C PHE A 190 40.07 -10.80 32.56
N VAL A 191 39.30 -11.76 32.03
CA VAL A 191 37.88 -11.97 32.41
C VAL A 191 37.80 -12.42 33.86
N GLU A 192 38.66 -13.38 34.24
CA GLU A 192 38.79 -13.87 35.62
C GLU A 192 39.21 -12.75 36.58
N LEU A 193 40.17 -11.91 36.17
CA LEU A 193 40.66 -10.79 36.98
C LEU A 193 39.60 -9.70 37.17
N TYR A 194 38.88 -9.34 36.11
CA TYR A 194 37.74 -8.41 36.21
C TYR A 194 36.69 -8.91 37.21
N ALA A 195 36.25 -10.16 37.07
CA ALA A 195 35.25 -10.73 37.98
C ALA A 195 35.73 -10.79 39.43
N THR A 196 37.02 -11.11 39.65
CA THR A 196 37.62 -11.08 40.98
C THR A 196 37.60 -9.67 41.57
N HIS A 197 38.00 -8.66 40.81
CA HIS A 197 38.01 -7.27 41.28
C HIS A 197 36.62 -6.70 41.54
N MET A 198 35.62 -7.04 40.73
CA MET A 198 34.24 -6.63 41.00
C MET A 198 33.71 -7.27 42.30
N ALA A 199 34.01 -8.54 42.56
CA ALA A 199 33.70 -9.15 43.85
C ALA A 199 34.42 -8.45 45.02
N GLU A 200 35.72 -8.15 44.88
CA GLU A 200 36.48 -7.42 45.91
C GLU A 200 35.94 -6.00 46.17
N LEU A 201 35.51 -5.28 45.12
CA LEU A 201 34.89 -3.96 45.26
C LEU A 201 33.56 -4.05 46.01
N SER A 202 32.73 -5.06 45.74
CA SER A 202 31.48 -5.27 46.48
C SER A 202 31.74 -5.54 47.98
N ASP A 203 32.77 -6.31 48.30
CA ASP A 203 33.21 -6.56 49.68
C ASP A 203 33.71 -5.28 50.38
N LEU A 204 34.42 -4.41 49.65
CA LEU A 204 34.92 -3.13 50.15
C LEU A 204 33.79 -2.16 50.51
N ILE A 205 32.79 -2.04 49.64
CA ILE A 205 31.63 -1.16 49.85
C ILE A 205 30.80 -1.62 51.05
N GLY A 206 30.72 -2.95 51.23
CA GLY A 206 30.16 -3.61 52.41
C GLY A 206 28.63 -3.65 52.42
N ALA A 207 28.08 -4.77 52.88
CA ALA A 207 26.62 -4.99 52.95
C ALA A 207 25.86 -4.03 53.92
N SER A 208 26.54 -3.14 54.65
CA SER A 208 25.92 -2.24 55.64
C SER A 208 25.13 -1.08 55.03
N LEU A 209 25.36 -0.74 53.75
CA LEU A 209 24.68 0.38 53.08
C LEU A 209 23.35 -0.03 52.39
N GLY A 210 23.08 -1.33 52.20
CA GLY A 210 21.76 -1.85 51.80
C GLY A 210 21.33 -1.61 50.35
N GLY A 211 22.24 -1.21 49.45
CA GLY A 211 21.98 -1.02 48.02
C GLY A 211 22.44 -2.18 47.14
N LYS A 212 22.00 -2.18 45.88
CA LYS A 212 22.38 -3.18 44.86
C LYS A 212 23.79 -2.96 44.33
N PHE A 213 24.43 -4.01 43.82
CA PHE A 213 25.74 -3.96 43.19
C PHE A 213 25.59 -4.17 41.69
N LEU A 214 25.85 -3.11 40.93
CA LEU A 214 25.74 -3.13 39.48
C LEU A 214 27.10 -3.53 38.89
N VAL A 215 27.10 -4.60 38.09
CA VAL A 215 28.30 -5.12 37.42
C VAL A 215 28.09 -5.12 35.91
N GLY A 216 28.97 -4.42 35.18
CA GLY A 216 28.90 -4.33 33.73
C GLY A 216 29.18 -5.67 33.04
N GLY A 217 28.56 -5.88 31.89
CA GLY A 217 28.97 -6.92 30.93
C GLY A 217 30.40 -6.70 30.40
N TRP A 218 30.94 -7.68 29.67
CA TRP A 218 32.31 -7.62 29.18
C TRP A 218 32.48 -6.55 28.10
N SER A 219 33.61 -5.82 28.13
CA SER A 219 33.91 -4.73 27.20
C SER A 219 32.88 -3.59 27.16
N TYR A 220 32.08 -3.44 28.21
CA TYR A 220 31.16 -2.31 28.47
C TYR A 220 29.95 -2.32 27.56
N SER A 221 29.38 -3.50 27.46
CA SER A 221 28.28 -3.76 26.58
C SER A 221 27.50 -4.95 27.10
N ALA A 222 26.39 -5.33 26.46
CA ALA A 222 25.66 -6.55 26.79
C ALA A 222 26.42 -7.86 26.42
N GLY A 223 27.76 -7.85 26.49
CA GLY A 223 28.65 -9.00 26.24
C GLY A 223 28.76 -9.92 27.45
N PHE A 224 27.69 -10.63 27.79
CA PHE A 224 27.67 -11.54 28.95
C PHE A 224 28.26 -12.92 28.66
N ASP A 225 28.33 -13.32 27.39
CA ASP A 225 28.93 -14.58 26.94
C ASP A 225 30.41 -14.71 27.29
N ASP A 226 31.15 -13.60 27.30
CA ASP A 226 32.55 -13.61 27.72
C ASP A 226 32.70 -13.89 29.20
N LEU A 227 31.78 -13.39 30.03
CA LEU A 227 31.76 -13.70 31.47
C LEU A 227 31.44 -15.17 31.73
N ALA A 228 30.75 -15.88 30.82
CA ALA A 228 30.50 -17.31 30.96
C ALA A 228 31.73 -18.20 30.73
N LYS A 229 32.92 -17.60 30.54
CA LYS A 229 34.21 -18.29 30.36
C LYS A 229 35.08 -18.18 31.63
N GLY A 230 36.28 -18.76 31.56
CA GLY A 230 37.25 -18.79 32.67
C GLY A 230 37.02 -19.92 33.69
N ASP A 231 37.95 -20.05 34.65
CA ASP A 231 37.90 -21.01 35.75
C ASP A 231 38.34 -20.38 37.09
N LEU A 232 37.40 -19.74 37.78
CA LEU A 232 37.56 -19.19 39.13
C LEU A 232 37.14 -20.21 40.19
N GLY A 233 37.97 -21.25 40.34
CA GLY A 233 37.76 -22.29 41.36
C GLY A 233 36.64 -23.27 41.02
N GLY A 234 36.48 -23.59 39.73
CA GLY A 234 35.46 -24.49 39.19
C GLY A 234 34.18 -23.78 38.73
N LEU A 235 34.17 -22.44 38.74
CA LEU A 235 33.08 -21.59 38.28
C LEU A 235 33.57 -20.73 37.10
N SER A 236 32.69 -20.44 36.16
CA SER A 236 32.90 -19.34 35.20
C SER A 236 32.94 -17.99 35.93
N ALA A 237 33.42 -16.93 35.28
CA ALA A 237 33.41 -15.59 35.85
C ALA A 237 31.99 -15.08 36.18
N LEU A 238 31.00 -15.39 35.34
CA LEU A 238 29.58 -15.10 35.52
C LEU A 238 29.03 -15.79 36.78
N GLU A 239 29.28 -17.10 36.93
CA GLU A 239 28.85 -17.86 38.11
C GLU A 239 29.57 -17.42 39.38
N TYR A 240 30.85 -17.08 39.27
CA TYR A 240 31.64 -16.55 40.38
C TYR A 240 31.06 -15.24 40.92
N LEU A 241 30.68 -14.31 40.04
CA LEU A 241 30.05 -13.05 40.43
C LEU A 241 28.68 -13.29 41.08
N ARG A 242 27.83 -14.15 40.50
CA ARG A 242 26.55 -14.55 41.11
C ARG A 242 26.71 -15.09 42.52
N VAL A 243 27.70 -15.96 42.73
CA VAL A 243 27.98 -16.54 44.05
C VAL A 243 28.52 -15.49 45.02
N SER A 244 29.34 -14.56 44.54
CA SER A 244 30.02 -13.57 45.39
C SER A 244 29.09 -12.46 45.83
N LEU A 245 28.26 -11.93 44.92
CA LEU A 245 27.37 -10.79 45.17
C LEU A 245 25.96 -11.22 45.61
N GLY A 246 25.53 -12.45 45.31
CA GLY A 246 24.25 -13.00 45.77
C GLY A 246 23.03 -12.27 45.17
N GLU A 247 21.99 -12.09 45.99
CA GLU A 247 20.71 -11.47 45.57
C GLU A 247 20.77 -9.96 45.36
N ASP A 248 21.92 -9.34 45.66
CA ASP A 248 22.15 -7.90 45.46
C ASP A 248 22.84 -7.58 44.14
N LEU A 249 23.21 -8.60 43.36
CA LEU A 249 23.74 -8.43 42.01
C LEU A 249 22.66 -7.91 41.05
N VAL A 250 23.00 -6.85 40.33
CA VAL A 250 22.27 -6.37 39.15
C VAL A 250 23.27 -6.27 38.00
N TRP A 251 22.91 -6.76 36.83
CA TRP A 251 23.76 -6.62 35.65
C TRP A 251 23.57 -5.25 35.02
N ALA A 252 24.66 -4.55 34.74
CA ALA A 252 24.66 -3.30 34.01
C ALA A 252 25.04 -3.55 32.54
N SER A 253 24.43 -2.82 31.63
CA SER A 253 24.78 -2.83 30.20
C SER A 253 24.73 -1.44 29.61
N HIS A 254 25.56 -1.19 28.61
CA HIS A 254 25.41 -0.06 27.69
C HIS A 254 24.92 -0.63 26.35
N LEU A 255 23.84 -0.05 25.82
CA LEU A 255 23.28 -0.38 24.51
C LEU A 255 22.95 0.92 23.80
N TYR A 256 23.59 1.16 22.68
CA TYR A 256 23.32 2.29 21.79
C TYR A 256 22.77 1.75 20.46
N PRO A 257 22.02 2.56 19.70
CA PRO A 257 21.60 2.22 18.34
C PRO A 257 22.72 1.53 17.53
N GLY A 258 22.41 0.37 16.96
CA GLY A 258 23.33 -0.46 16.16
C GLY A 258 24.27 -1.36 16.94
N TRP A 259 24.29 -1.30 18.27
CA TRP A 259 25.12 -2.21 19.06
C TRP A 259 24.64 -3.66 18.93
N GLY A 260 25.58 -4.61 18.90
CA GLY A 260 25.23 -6.04 18.82
C GLY A 260 24.58 -6.43 17.50
N ASP A 261 24.92 -5.71 16.43
CA ASP A 261 24.37 -5.80 15.08
C ASP A 261 22.87 -5.48 15.01
N THR A 262 22.30 -4.78 16.00
CA THR A 262 20.87 -4.41 16.01
C THR A 262 20.47 -3.50 14.85
N ASP A 263 21.44 -2.84 14.22
CA ASP A 263 21.30 -2.13 12.93
C ASP A 263 21.20 -3.08 11.72
N GLN A 264 21.12 -4.39 11.92
CA GLN A 264 20.83 -5.33 10.83
C GLN A 264 19.38 -5.80 10.86
N ALA A 265 18.63 -5.49 11.92
CA ALA A 265 17.23 -5.81 12.02
C ALA A 265 16.43 -4.95 11.04
N THR A 266 15.58 -5.59 10.25
CA THR A 266 14.66 -4.95 9.31
C THR A 266 13.21 -5.05 9.75
N THR A 267 12.96 -5.84 10.79
CA THR A 267 11.67 -6.01 11.47
C THR A 267 11.90 -5.98 12.98
N THR A 268 10.89 -5.55 13.72
CA THR A 268 10.84 -5.65 15.19
C THR A 268 11.08 -7.06 15.70
N ALA A 269 10.51 -8.09 15.05
CA ALA A 269 10.69 -9.49 15.42
C ALA A 269 12.15 -9.95 15.30
N GLU A 270 12.89 -9.42 14.31
CA GLU A 270 14.33 -9.63 14.20
C GLU A 270 15.07 -8.91 15.34
N LEU A 271 14.74 -7.65 15.62
CA LEU A 271 15.34 -6.90 16.73
C LEU A 271 15.11 -7.60 18.08
N ASP A 272 13.87 -7.98 18.39
CA ASP A 272 13.49 -8.69 19.61
C ASP A 272 14.28 -10.00 19.76
N ALA A 273 14.44 -10.77 18.68
CA ALA A 273 15.23 -11.99 18.69
C ALA A 273 16.72 -11.72 18.96
N MET A 274 17.26 -10.61 18.48
CA MET A 274 18.64 -10.20 18.72
C MET A 274 18.83 -9.75 20.17
N LEU A 275 17.96 -8.90 20.70
CA LEU A 275 17.99 -8.45 22.09
C LEU A 275 17.81 -9.63 23.06
N GLU A 276 16.83 -10.51 22.81
CA GLU A 276 16.63 -11.73 23.58
C GLU A 276 17.90 -12.61 23.58
N ALA A 277 18.56 -12.77 22.43
CA ALA A 277 19.79 -13.55 22.34
C ALA A 277 20.93 -12.95 23.19
N HIS A 278 21.06 -11.62 23.24
CA HIS A 278 22.09 -10.94 24.04
C HIS A 278 21.88 -11.13 25.54
N TYR A 279 20.63 -11.08 26.02
CA TYR A 279 20.33 -11.13 27.45
C TYR A 279 19.97 -12.53 27.99
N ALA A 280 19.65 -13.50 27.14
CA ALA A 280 19.19 -14.84 27.55
C ALA A 280 20.13 -15.57 28.52
N ILE A 281 21.45 -15.33 28.45
CA ILE A 281 22.43 -15.97 29.34
C ILE A 281 22.30 -15.53 30.82
N LEU A 282 21.69 -14.37 31.04
CA LEU A 282 21.43 -13.85 32.39
C LEU A 282 20.22 -14.50 33.04
N GLY A 283 19.28 -15.03 32.26
CA GLY A 283 18.10 -15.73 32.76
C GLY A 283 17.16 -14.82 33.55
N ASP A 284 17.03 -15.07 34.85
CA ASP A 284 16.12 -14.32 35.73
C ASP A 284 16.84 -13.27 36.60
N ASP A 285 18.12 -13.00 36.31
CA ASP A 285 18.86 -11.95 37.02
C ASP A 285 18.28 -10.56 36.71
N ASP A 286 18.38 -9.63 37.67
CA ASP A 286 18.01 -8.22 37.46
C ASP A 286 19.03 -7.53 36.55
N ILE A 287 18.54 -6.68 35.64
CA ILE A 287 19.34 -5.99 34.62
C ILE A 287 18.98 -4.50 34.63
N ILE A 288 19.96 -3.63 34.45
CA ILE A 288 19.76 -2.20 34.17
C ILE A 288 20.57 -1.81 32.94
N LEU A 289 19.93 -1.14 31.99
CA LEU A 289 20.61 -0.46 30.89
C LEU A 289 21.14 0.89 31.43
N THR A 290 22.41 0.93 31.85
CA THR A 290 22.99 2.09 32.55
C THR A 290 23.40 3.22 31.62
N GLU A 291 23.49 2.96 30.31
CA GLU A 291 23.63 3.99 29.28
C GLU A 291 22.99 3.56 27.96
N THR A 292 22.13 4.43 27.43
CA THR A 292 21.66 4.46 26.04
C THR A 292 21.43 5.91 25.61
N ASN A 293 21.42 6.18 24.30
CA ASN A 293 20.93 7.44 23.73
C ASN A 293 20.72 7.35 22.22
N ALA A 294 20.05 8.37 21.70
CA ALA A 294 20.16 8.78 20.31
C ALA A 294 20.50 10.28 20.25
N ASN A 295 21.44 10.65 19.39
CA ASN A 295 21.82 12.05 19.16
C ASN A 295 20.67 12.78 18.44
N GLY A 296 20.25 13.95 18.93
CA GLY A 296 19.01 14.60 18.48
C GLY A 296 18.97 14.93 17.00
N ALA A 297 20.13 15.28 16.42
CA ALA A 297 20.21 15.56 14.99
C ALA A 297 20.04 14.30 14.11
N PHE A 298 20.12 13.11 14.70
CA PHE A 298 20.07 11.83 13.99
C PHE A 298 18.86 10.97 14.40
N ALA A 299 18.35 11.13 15.63
CA ALA A 299 17.31 10.29 16.22
C ALA A 299 16.03 10.17 15.39
N ASP A 300 15.74 11.16 14.55
CA ASP A 300 14.58 11.18 13.65
C ASP A 300 15.00 11.55 12.22
N ASN A 301 16.28 11.38 11.86
CA ASN A 301 16.79 11.84 10.57
C ASN A 301 16.47 10.87 9.44
N VAL A 302 15.56 11.30 8.56
CA VAL A 302 15.12 10.51 7.40
C VAL A 302 16.25 10.14 6.43
N ALA A 303 17.32 10.94 6.37
CA ALA A 303 18.51 10.68 5.56
C ALA A 303 19.38 9.51 6.06
N GLU A 304 19.19 9.09 7.31
CA GLU A 304 20.01 8.08 7.98
C GLU A 304 19.18 6.88 8.51
N ILE A 305 17.97 6.64 7.97
CA ILE A 305 17.08 5.49 8.32
C ILE A 305 17.65 4.11 7.91
N ASP A 306 18.98 3.96 7.83
CA ASP A 306 19.59 2.64 7.81
C ASP A 306 19.50 2.05 9.25
N SER A 307 18.32 1.49 9.54
CA SER A 307 17.91 0.52 10.61
C SER A 307 18.15 0.82 12.09
N ALA A 308 19.25 1.48 12.50
CA ALA A 308 19.61 1.63 13.92
C ALA A 308 18.63 2.51 14.69
N ILE A 309 17.99 3.44 13.98
CA ILE A 309 17.11 4.49 14.52
C ILE A 309 15.64 4.15 14.27
N PHE A 310 15.38 3.44 13.17
CA PHE A 310 14.09 2.91 12.75
C PHE A 310 13.37 2.11 13.85
N LEU A 311 14.07 1.15 14.48
CA LEU A 311 13.51 0.30 15.53
C LEU A 311 13.89 0.79 16.93
N PHE A 312 14.33 2.04 17.05
CA PHE A 312 14.86 2.53 18.32
C PHE A 312 13.76 2.68 19.38
N SER A 313 12.58 3.22 19.01
CA SER A 313 11.41 3.23 19.89
C SER A 313 11.04 1.82 20.35
N ARG A 314 10.95 0.88 19.39
CA ARG A 314 10.69 -0.54 19.68
C ARG A 314 11.68 -1.13 20.69
N SER A 315 12.96 -0.77 20.60
CA SER A 315 13.96 -1.27 21.55
C SER A 315 13.65 -0.87 23.00
N HIS A 316 13.08 0.33 23.22
CA HIS A 316 12.68 0.81 24.53
C HIS A 316 11.51 -0.01 25.10
N GLU A 317 10.51 -0.31 24.27
CA GLU A 317 9.37 -1.15 24.64
C GLU A 317 9.83 -2.55 25.04
N TRP A 318 10.72 -3.16 24.25
CA TRP A 318 11.29 -4.47 24.56
C TRP A 318 11.99 -4.47 25.93
N PHE A 319 12.77 -3.42 26.23
CA PHE A 319 13.41 -3.31 27.54
C PHE A 319 12.39 -3.21 28.67
N ALA A 320 11.35 -2.39 28.51
CA ALA A 320 10.31 -2.25 29.51
C ALA A 320 9.53 -3.57 29.72
N GLU A 321 9.18 -4.28 28.65
CA GLU A 321 8.53 -5.61 28.68
C GLU A 321 9.40 -6.68 29.35
N ALA A 322 10.71 -6.65 29.10
CA ALA A 322 11.70 -7.50 29.76
C ALA A 322 11.93 -7.11 31.24
N GLY A 323 11.29 -6.03 31.70
CA GLY A 323 11.40 -5.49 33.06
C GLY A 323 12.75 -4.84 33.34
N ILE A 324 13.43 -4.33 32.29
CA ILE A 324 14.76 -3.74 32.34
C ILE A 324 14.63 -2.21 32.40
N GLY A 325 15.04 -1.62 33.51
CA GLY A 325 15.14 -0.17 33.66
C GLY A 325 16.31 0.40 32.87
N ALA A 326 16.17 1.64 32.42
CA ALA A 326 17.10 2.23 31.48
C ALA A 326 17.50 3.66 31.83
N ALA A 327 18.68 4.04 31.34
CA ALA A 327 19.32 5.29 31.64
C ALA A 327 19.75 6.05 30.38
N TRP A 328 19.26 7.27 30.25
CA TRP A 328 19.61 8.11 29.10
C TRP A 328 20.91 8.88 29.33
N PHE A 329 21.86 8.72 28.41
CA PHE A 329 23.14 9.39 28.39
C PHE A 329 23.15 10.56 27.38
N PRO A 330 23.53 11.78 27.73
CA PRO A 330 23.39 12.52 28.97
C PRO A 330 22.28 13.60 28.84
N GLY A 331 21.11 13.35 29.44
CA GLY A 331 19.93 14.19 29.21
C GLY A 331 19.75 15.45 30.06
N VAL A 332 20.79 16.15 30.57
CA VAL A 332 20.55 17.39 31.39
C VAL A 332 21.44 18.60 31.09
N GLU A 333 22.63 18.47 30.48
CA GLU A 333 23.53 19.65 30.35
C GLU A 333 24.54 19.62 29.18
N THR A 334 25.09 18.47 28.75
CA THR A 334 26.17 18.44 27.74
C THR A 334 26.28 17.16 26.94
N GLY A 335 26.42 17.24 25.61
CA GLY A 335 26.32 16.07 24.72
C GLY A 335 25.50 16.37 23.46
N GLY A 336 25.36 15.39 22.57
CA GLY A 336 24.51 15.47 21.38
C GLY A 336 23.05 15.07 21.61
N SER A 337 22.68 14.74 22.85
CA SER A 337 21.38 14.19 23.23
C SER A 337 20.87 14.75 24.57
N ASN A 338 21.21 16.01 24.86
CA ASN A 338 20.83 16.68 26.12
C ASN A 338 19.37 17.08 26.06
N PHE A 339 18.59 16.74 27.07
CA PHE A 339 17.18 17.16 27.10
C PHE A 339 17.04 18.63 27.43
N VAL A 340 17.75 19.09 28.46
CA VAL A 340 17.55 20.44 29.00
C VAL A 340 18.88 21.12 29.29
N VAL A 341 18.86 22.43 29.53
CA VAL A 341 19.88 23.20 30.24
C VAL A 341 19.17 24.05 31.27
N ILE A 342 19.66 24.02 32.50
CA ILE A 342 19.10 24.78 33.61
C ILE A 342 20.00 25.99 33.85
N ASP A 343 19.58 27.16 33.33
CA ASP A 343 20.35 28.37 33.51
C ASP A 343 20.45 28.73 35.01
N ALA A 344 21.52 29.41 35.45
CA ALA A 344 21.74 29.82 36.85
C ALA A 344 20.60 30.64 37.52
N ASN A 345 19.63 31.14 36.75
CA ASN A 345 18.42 31.81 37.25
C ASN A 345 17.20 30.88 37.39
N GLY A 346 17.33 29.60 37.02
CA GLY A 346 16.29 28.58 36.97
C GLY A 346 15.43 28.58 35.70
N SER A 347 15.80 29.34 34.66
CA SER A 347 15.13 29.25 33.35
C SER A 347 15.53 27.96 32.64
N LEU A 348 14.56 27.32 31.99
CA LEU A 348 14.75 26.07 31.27
C LEU A 348 14.88 26.32 29.77
N ARG A 349 15.79 25.58 29.14
CA ARG A 349 15.94 25.52 27.69
C ARG A 349 16.07 24.07 27.29
N TYR A 350 15.07 23.53 26.61
CA TYR A 350 15.18 22.20 26.04
C TYR A 350 16.07 22.26 24.82
N LEU A 351 17.00 21.31 24.75
CA LEU A 351 17.85 21.09 23.60
C LEU A 351 17.43 19.77 23.00
N HIS A 352 17.69 19.61 21.71
CA HIS A 352 17.56 18.33 21.04
C HIS A 352 16.18 17.67 21.21
N ALA A 353 15.13 18.28 20.66
CA ALA A 353 13.73 17.87 20.85
C ALA A 353 13.52 16.37 20.60
N ASN A 354 14.13 15.84 19.54
CA ASN A 354 14.05 14.43 19.17
C ASN A 354 14.64 13.51 20.25
N SER A 355 15.81 13.86 20.80
CA SER A 355 16.38 13.12 21.92
C SER A 355 15.48 13.17 23.16
N LEU A 356 14.91 14.34 23.45
CA LEU A 356 13.96 14.52 24.56
C LEU A 356 12.73 13.61 24.36
N GLY A 357 12.16 13.58 23.15
CA GLY A 357 11.02 12.75 22.79
C GLY A 357 11.27 11.27 23.05
N HIS A 358 12.33 10.71 22.44
CA HIS A 358 12.70 9.31 22.61
C HIS A 358 13.11 8.96 24.05
N GLY A 359 13.79 9.88 24.72
CA GLY A 359 14.24 9.67 26.09
C GLY A 359 13.13 9.66 27.13
N LEU A 360 12.13 10.54 26.96
CA LEU A 360 10.93 10.52 27.78
C LEU A 360 9.98 9.39 27.39
N ASN A 361 9.97 8.95 26.12
CA ASN A 361 9.29 7.72 25.71
C ASN A 361 9.80 6.54 26.54
N LEU A 362 11.13 6.34 26.55
CA LEU A 362 11.79 5.32 27.37
C LEU A 362 11.41 5.39 28.86
N PHE A 363 11.22 6.58 29.42
CA PHE A 363 10.87 6.75 30.83
C PHE A 363 9.37 6.62 31.12
N SER A 364 8.52 6.77 30.12
CA SER A 364 7.08 6.52 30.28
C SER A 364 6.74 5.03 30.27
N LEU A 365 7.58 4.22 29.62
CA LEU A 365 7.39 2.79 29.47
C LEU A 365 7.69 2.02 30.77
N GLY A 366 6.90 0.98 31.04
CA GLY A 366 7.08 0.13 32.23
C GLY A 366 6.61 0.78 33.55
N GLU A 367 6.20 2.05 33.53
CA GLU A 367 5.43 2.64 34.61
C GLU A 367 3.97 2.17 34.51
N ALA A 368 3.47 1.53 35.56
CA ALA A 368 2.05 1.20 35.70
C ALA A 368 1.54 1.72 37.05
N PRO A 369 1.42 3.04 37.22
CA PRO A 369 0.87 3.59 38.44
C PRO A 369 -0.57 3.10 38.61
N ALA A 370 -0.88 2.44 39.73
CA ALA A 370 -2.21 1.84 39.94
C ALA A 370 -3.39 2.84 39.86
N ASP A 371 -3.12 4.13 40.03
CA ASP A 371 -4.12 5.19 39.91
C ASP A 371 -4.43 5.56 38.43
N HIS A 372 -3.58 5.12 37.49
CA HIS A 372 -3.61 5.37 36.04
C HIS A 372 -3.78 4.05 35.25
N GLU A 373 -4.65 3.15 35.73
CA GLU A 373 -4.98 1.87 35.06
C GLU A 373 -6.30 1.92 34.23
N ASN A 374 -6.96 3.08 34.15
CA ASN A 374 -8.27 3.20 33.51
C ASN A 374 -8.26 4.37 32.53
N ASP A 375 -9.10 4.31 31.49
CA ASP A 375 -9.32 5.39 30.51
C ASP A 375 -9.42 6.80 31.12
N GLU A 376 -8.51 7.69 30.71
CA GLU A 376 -8.37 9.07 31.15
C GLU A 376 -8.52 10.07 30.01
N ALA A 377 -8.80 11.32 30.38
CA ALA A 377 -8.77 12.45 29.44
C ALA A 377 -7.75 13.45 29.96
N ILE A 378 -6.64 13.56 29.25
CA ILE A 378 -5.44 14.26 29.66
C ILE A 378 -5.24 15.47 28.75
N THR A 379 -4.89 16.59 29.35
CA THR A 379 -4.35 17.74 28.64
C THR A 379 -2.91 17.89 29.07
N THR A 380 -1.99 18.04 28.11
CA THR A 380 -0.56 18.10 28.42
C THR A 380 -0.25 19.23 29.41
N ASP A 381 0.63 18.94 30.36
CA ASP A 381 1.09 19.88 31.38
C ASP A 381 2.20 20.76 30.81
N ILE A 382 2.01 22.08 30.90
CA ILE A 382 2.92 23.05 30.28
C ILE A 382 4.10 23.37 31.21
N VAL A 383 5.31 23.13 30.73
CA VAL A 383 6.57 23.62 31.29
C VAL A 383 7.02 24.89 30.55
N ALA A 384 7.23 25.96 31.31
CA ALA A 384 7.70 27.24 30.77
C ALA A 384 9.19 27.17 30.40
N ALA A 385 9.46 26.89 29.14
CA ALA A 385 10.81 26.74 28.59
C ALA A 385 10.91 27.29 27.16
N ARG A 386 12.09 27.19 26.55
CA ARG A 386 12.29 27.38 25.11
C ARG A 386 12.80 26.09 24.51
N LEU A 387 12.29 25.72 23.35
CA LEU A 387 12.78 24.58 22.56
C LEU A 387 13.76 25.07 21.51
N ARG A 388 14.89 24.38 21.37
CA ARG A 388 15.95 24.77 20.44
C ARG A 388 15.74 24.06 19.11
N ASN A 389 15.77 24.82 18.02
CA ASN A 389 15.71 24.25 16.67
C ASN A 389 16.88 23.31 16.38
N GLU A 390 16.57 22.21 15.71
CA GLU A 390 17.52 21.22 15.22
C GLU A 390 18.29 21.72 13.99
N ALA A 391 19.34 20.97 13.64
CA ALA A 391 20.28 21.36 12.59
C ALA A 391 19.64 21.44 11.18
N TYR A 392 18.56 20.70 10.95
CA TYR A 392 17.86 20.60 9.67
C TYR A 392 16.73 21.64 9.50
N GLN A 393 16.29 22.30 10.57
CA GLN A 393 15.19 23.27 10.54
C GLN A 393 15.58 24.66 10.00
N GLU A 394 14.59 25.48 9.63
CA GLU A 394 14.74 26.85 9.08
C GLU A 394 15.23 27.91 10.10
N ASN A 395 16.30 27.65 10.85
CA ASN A 395 17.16 28.57 11.62
C ASN A 395 17.97 27.71 12.58
N PRO A 396 18.96 26.95 12.07
CA PRO A 396 19.67 25.97 12.87
C PRO A 396 20.27 26.61 14.12
N LEU A 397 20.08 25.96 15.28
CA LEU A 397 20.56 26.43 16.58
C LEU A 397 19.79 27.65 17.14
N GLY A 398 18.67 28.05 16.51
CA GLY A 398 17.68 28.99 17.00
C GLY A 398 16.84 28.44 18.16
N PHE A 399 15.78 29.15 18.53
CA PHE A 399 14.74 28.63 19.41
C PHE A 399 13.38 28.86 18.77
N ASP A 400 12.48 27.89 18.94
CA ASP A 400 11.13 27.96 18.42
C ASP A 400 10.33 29.07 19.09
N ASP A 401 9.38 29.64 18.35
CA ASP A 401 8.47 30.70 18.84
C ASP A 401 7.22 30.11 19.52
N VAL A 402 7.46 29.12 20.40
CA VAL A 402 6.45 28.41 21.20
C VAL A 402 6.34 29.02 22.60
N ASP A 403 5.15 28.90 23.20
CA ASP A 403 4.84 29.46 24.52
C ASP A 403 5.34 28.57 25.69
N GLY A 404 5.88 27.38 25.39
CA GLY A 404 6.39 26.39 26.34
C GLY A 404 6.59 25.01 25.69
N VAL A 405 6.76 24.00 26.53
CA VAL A 405 6.79 22.57 26.16
C VAL A 405 5.73 21.84 26.98
N GLY A 406 4.91 21.00 26.37
CA GLY A 406 3.85 20.24 27.03
C GLY A 406 4.25 18.78 27.22
N PHE A 407 3.87 18.17 28.35
CA PHE A 407 4.08 16.74 28.60
C PHE A 407 2.76 16.04 28.95
N GLY A 408 2.46 14.90 28.33
CA GLY A 408 1.30 14.07 28.63
C GLY A 408 1.63 12.58 28.67
N TYR A 409 1.16 11.87 29.70
CA TYR A 409 1.42 10.45 29.92
C TYR A 409 0.11 9.74 30.25
N GLY A 410 -0.35 8.80 29.42
CA GLY A 410 -1.56 8.01 29.65
C GLY A 410 -1.34 6.81 30.58
N TYR A 411 -0.20 6.14 30.43
CA TYR A 411 0.17 4.92 31.17
C TYR A 411 -0.70 3.70 30.85
N GLY A 412 -1.98 3.69 31.25
CA GLY A 412 -2.82 2.50 31.07
C GLY A 412 -4.31 2.75 31.03
N GLY A 413 -4.98 2.06 30.11
CA GLY A 413 -6.36 2.32 29.72
C GLY A 413 -6.40 2.88 28.29
N ASN A 414 -7.61 3.11 27.77
CA ASN A 414 -7.77 3.75 26.47
C ASN A 414 -7.92 5.27 26.69
N ASP A 415 -6.79 5.96 26.68
CA ASP A 415 -6.67 7.36 27.06
C ASP A 415 -6.94 8.31 25.90
N THR A 416 -7.31 9.55 26.23
CA THR A 416 -7.39 10.65 25.28
C THR A 416 -6.47 11.77 25.73
N ILE A 417 -5.37 11.98 25.00
CA ILE A 417 -4.37 13.00 25.29
C ILE A 417 -4.52 14.14 24.27
N THR A 418 -4.62 15.37 24.76
CA THR A 418 -4.77 16.57 23.91
C THR A 418 -3.72 17.62 24.26
N GLY A 419 -2.96 18.04 23.25
CA GLY A 419 -1.97 19.12 23.29
C GLY A 419 -2.57 20.52 23.19
N HIS A 420 -1.73 21.49 22.80
CA HIS A 420 -2.05 22.92 22.67
C HIS A 420 -1.41 23.52 21.42
N ASP A 421 -2.21 24.22 20.63
CA ASP A 421 -1.91 24.99 19.39
C ASP A 421 -0.63 25.87 19.30
N ARG A 422 0.07 26.16 20.41
CA ARG A 422 1.27 27.04 20.43
C ARG A 422 2.39 26.50 21.35
N ILE A 423 2.32 25.21 21.68
CA ILE A 423 3.22 24.52 22.59
C ILE A 423 3.73 23.30 21.83
N ALA A 424 5.03 23.01 21.89
CA ALA A 424 5.52 21.73 21.41
C ALA A 424 5.16 20.66 22.45
N ASP A 425 4.30 19.72 22.09
CA ASP A 425 3.73 18.70 22.95
C ASP A 425 4.44 17.36 22.80
N PHE A 426 4.82 16.78 23.94
CA PHE A 426 5.42 15.46 24.07
C PHE A 426 4.40 14.55 24.77
N ALA A 427 3.77 13.66 24.00
CA ALA A 427 2.67 12.84 24.48
C ALA A 427 2.96 11.34 24.31
N TYR A 428 2.63 10.56 25.35
CA TYR A 428 2.90 9.14 25.47
C TYR A 428 1.62 8.41 25.87
N GLY A 429 1.09 7.54 25.02
CA GLY A 429 -0.16 6.81 25.22
C GLY A 429 -0.05 5.84 26.38
N GLY A 430 0.80 4.82 26.26
CA GLY A 430 0.97 3.81 27.29
C GLY A 430 0.40 2.49 26.81
N THR A 431 -0.48 1.90 27.61
CA THR A 431 -1.13 0.62 27.30
C THR A 431 -2.62 0.81 27.05
N GLY A 432 -3.11 0.47 25.88
CA GLY A 432 -4.52 0.57 25.51
C GLY A 432 -4.69 1.14 24.11
N ASP A 433 -5.93 1.30 23.68
CA ASP A 433 -6.19 1.93 22.37
C ASP A 433 -6.38 3.45 22.60
N ASP A 434 -5.30 4.20 22.48
CA ASP A 434 -5.20 5.62 22.85
C ASP A 434 -5.54 6.58 21.72
N VAL A 435 -5.95 7.79 22.07
CA VAL A 435 -6.20 8.88 21.12
C VAL A 435 -5.36 10.09 21.50
N ILE A 436 -4.40 10.44 20.66
CA ILE A 436 -3.44 11.53 20.90
C ILE A 436 -3.60 12.60 19.82
N ALA A 437 -3.78 13.85 20.25
CA ALA A 437 -3.87 15.01 19.33
C ALA A 437 -2.90 16.11 19.78
N GLY A 438 -1.89 16.42 18.97
CA GLY A 438 -0.89 17.47 19.21
C GLY A 438 -1.45 18.89 19.04
N LEU A 439 -2.26 19.07 17.99
CA LEU A 439 -2.89 20.31 17.52
C LEU A 439 -1.97 21.19 16.68
N GLY A 440 -0.87 21.70 17.20
CA GLY A 440 0.09 22.40 16.36
C GLY A 440 1.24 23.03 17.11
N ALA A 441 2.22 23.57 16.36
CA ALA A 441 3.64 23.53 16.69
C ALA A 441 4.23 22.13 16.41
N ASP A 442 5.55 21.98 16.53
CA ASP A 442 6.24 20.73 16.24
C ASP A 442 6.12 19.77 17.44
N ASP A 443 5.32 18.72 17.30
CA ASP A 443 4.94 17.79 18.37
C ASP A 443 5.63 16.41 18.26
N HIS A 444 5.77 15.72 19.39
CA HIS A 444 6.30 14.35 19.49
C HIS A 444 5.27 13.45 20.15
N LEU A 445 4.63 12.59 19.36
CA LEU A 445 3.51 11.75 19.78
C LEU A 445 3.89 10.27 19.68
N TYR A 446 3.77 9.54 20.79
CA TYR A 446 4.04 8.10 20.87
C TYR A 446 2.79 7.38 21.37
N GLY A 447 2.21 6.47 20.58
CA GLY A 447 1.07 5.62 20.97
C GLY A 447 1.49 4.56 21.99
N GLN A 448 2.58 3.85 21.67
CA GLN A 448 3.18 2.74 22.43
C GLN A 448 2.44 1.42 22.22
N TYR A 449 1.59 0.98 23.14
CA TYR A 449 1.00 -0.35 23.08
C TYR A 449 -0.51 -0.29 22.88
N GLY A 450 -1.02 -0.89 21.82
CA GLY A 450 -2.45 -0.98 21.51
C GLY A 450 -2.77 -0.29 20.19
N ALA A 451 -4.03 -0.32 19.75
CA ALA A 451 -4.40 0.24 18.45
C ALA A 451 -4.73 1.74 18.59
N ASP A 452 -3.73 2.57 18.38
CA ASP A 452 -3.73 3.99 18.71
C ASP A 452 -4.17 4.87 17.54
N SER A 453 -4.65 6.08 17.86
CA SER A 453 -4.98 7.12 16.89
C SER A 453 -4.26 8.41 17.20
N LEU A 454 -3.27 8.74 16.37
CA LEU A 454 -2.40 9.90 16.52
C LEU A 454 -2.71 10.95 15.45
N SER A 455 -2.83 12.21 15.86
CA SER A 455 -3.00 13.36 14.97
C SER A 455 -2.04 14.47 15.37
N GLY A 456 -1.13 14.85 14.47
CA GLY A 456 -0.17 15.95 14.68
C GLY A 456 -0.88 17.30 14.66
N GLY A 457 -1.33 17.74 13.49
CA GLY A 457 -2.07 18.98 13.32
C GLY A 457 -1.32 19.98 12.42
N ASP A 458 -1.07 21.19 12.90
CA ASP A 458 -0.26 22.18 12.16
C ASP A 458 1.19 22.16 12.72
N GLY A 459 2.19 21.63 12.02
CA GLY A 459 3.53 21.57 12.59
C GLY A 459 4.48 20.68 11.79
N HIS A 460 5.73 20.58 12.23
CA HIS A 460 6.60 19.49 11.78
C HIS A 460 6.58 18.40 12.86
N ASP A 461 5.59 17.53 12.79
CA ASP A 461 5.27 16.58 13.85
C ASP A 461 5.99 15.24 13.66
N HIS A 462 6.26 14.56 14.78
CA HIS A 462 6.84 13.23 14.82
C HIS A 462 5.86 12.27 15.51
N LEU A 463 5.28 11.35 14.74
CA LEU A 463 4.29 10.38 15.23
C LEU A 463 4.85 8.96 15.16
N PHE A 464 4.79 8.25 16.28
CA PHE A 464 5.17 6.86 16.44
C PHE A 464 3.99 6.07 16.98
N GLY A 465 3.44 5.13 16.21
CA GLY A 465 2.32 4.27 16.61
C GLY A 465 2.75 3.32 17.72
N GLY A 466 3.64 2.39 17.41
CA GLY A 466 4.18 1.42 18.36
C GLY A 466 3.71 0.02 18.02
N ASP A 467 3.25 -0.77 18.98
CA ASP A 467 2.65 -2.09 18.73
C ASP A 467 1.12 -1.95 18.61
N GLY A 468 0.53 -2.22 17.46
CA GLY A 468 -0.91 -2.13 17.27
C GLY A 468 -1.31 -1.92 15.82
N ASP A 469 -2.62 -1.94 15.54
CA ASP A 469 -3.11 -1.50 14.23
C ASP A 469 -3.42 0.00 14.33
N ASP A 470 -2.43 0.85 14.08
CA ASP A 470 -2.48 2.27 14.42
C ASP A 470 -3.04 3.14 13.29
N VAL A 471 -3.53 4.34 13.65
CA VAL A 471 -3.96 5.36 12.69
C VAL A 471 -3.16 6.63 12.93
N LEU A 472 -2.31 6.98 11.96
CA LEU A 472 -1.41 8.14 12.06
C LEU A 472 -1.79 9.19 11.01
N ALA A 473 -2.07 10.41 11.46
CA ALA A 473 -2.30 11.56 10.60
C ALA A 473 -1.37 12.70 10.99
N GLY A 474 -0.37 13.00 10.14
CA GLY A 474 0.58 14.09 10.36
C GLY A 474 -0.15 15.43 10.45
N GLY A 475 -0.72 15.88 9.34
CA GLY A 475 -1.56 17.07 9.33
C GLY A 475 -1.22 17.99 8.18
N LEU A 476 -0.92 19.25 8.50
CA LEU A 476 -0.32 20.21 7.58
C LEU A 476 1.18 20.27 7.83
N ASP A 477 1.90 20.88 6.88
CA ASP A 477 3.37 21.04 6.93
C ASP A 477 4.09 19.69 6.77
N ASN A 478 5.28 19.47 7.33
CA ASN A 478 6.06 18.27 6.99
C ASN A 478 6.26 17.39 8.20
N ASP A 479 5.60 16.24 8.22
CA ASP A 479 5.55 15.35 9.36
C ASP A 479 6.33 14.07 9.12
N GLN A 480 6.83 13.47 10.18
CA GLN A 480 7.41 12.13 10.18
C GLN A 480 6.45 11.15 10.84
N LEU A 481 6.23 10.02 10.18
CA LEU A 481 5.30 8.98 10.61
C LEU A 481 6.04 7.63 10.67
N ASN A 482 5.85 6.91 11.77
CA ASN A 482 6.31 5.54 11.99
C ASN A 482 5.15 4.76 12.61
N GLY A 483 4.60 3.78 11.89
CA GLY A 483 3.50 2.96 12.37
C GLY A 483 3.93 2.03 13.50
N GLY A 484 5.12 1.45 13.40
CA GLY A 484 5.55 0.36 14.26
C GLY A 484 4.95 -0.97 13.81
N ASP A 485 4.68 -1.87 14.74
CA ASP A 485 4.20 -3.21 14.47
C ASP A 485 2.68 -3.32 14.37
N GLY A 486 2.20 -3.72 13.21
CA GLY A 486 0.80 -4.11 13.02
C GLY A 486 0.33 -3.72 11.64
N ALA A 487 -0.99 -3.63 11.46
CA ALA A 487 -1.58 -3.21 10.21
C ALA A 487 -1.96 -1.73 10.28
N ASP A 488 -0.99 -0.86 10.00
CA ASP A 488 -1.14 0.58 10.23
C ASP A 488 -1.86 1.32 9.10
N LEU A 489 -2.50 2.42 9.45
CA LEU A 489 -3.15 3.33 8.52
C LEU A 489 -2.51 4.72 8.60
N PHE A 490 -1.71 5.05 7.59
CA PHE A 490 -1.19 6.39 7.39
C PHE A 490 -2.22 7.23 6.63
N VAL A 491 -2.63 8.36 7.20
CA VAL A 491 -3.65 9.25 6.64
C VAL A 491 -3.03 10.58 6.25
N HIS A 492 -2.90 10.80 4.95
CA HIS A 492 -2.44 12.09 4.42
C HIS A 492 -3.59 13.10 4.39
N THR A 493 -3.44 14.20 5.13
CA THR A 493 -4.47 15.25 5.22
C THR A 493 -4.03 16.61 4.64
N GLY A 494 -2.74 16.76 4.36
CA GLY A 494 -2.09 17.92 3.77
C GLY A 494 -0.58 17.81 3.92
N GLY A 495 0.19 18.80 3.45
CA GLY A 495 1.61 18.85 3.78
C GLY A 495 2.51 17.86 3.03
N SER A 496 3.74 17.65 3.50
CA SER A 496 4.67 16.65 2.96
C SER A 496 5.08 15.66 4.04
N ASP A 497 4.50 14.46 3.99
CA ASP A 497 4.68 13.45 5.04
C ASP A 497 5.76 12.43 4.68
N ASP A 498 6.61 12.13 5.65
CA ASP A 498 7.71 11.19 5.58
C ASP A 498 7.36 9.94 6.39
N ILE A 499 6.90 8.89 5.70
CA ILE A 499 6.58 7.59 6.29
C ILE A 499 7.82 6.71 6.25
N THR A 500 8.26 6.28 7.42
CA THR A 500 9.58 5.67 7.60
C THR A 500 9.58 4.15 7.50
N ASP A 501 8.42 3.51 7.68
CA ASP A 501 8.31 2.07 7.98
C ASP A 501 7.21 1.31 7.24
N TYR A 502 6.69 1.84 6.14
CA TYR A 502 5.59 1.22 5.40
C TYR A 502 5.88 -0.23 4.96
N ARG A 503 5.20 -1.20 5.59
CA ARG A 503 5.29 -2.66 5.41
C ARG A 503 3.93 -3.25 5.02
N HIS A 504 3.67 -3.36 3.72
CA HIS A 504 2.44 -3.99 3.20
C HIS A 504 2.24 -5.44 3.67
N ALA A 505 3.33 -6.18 3.93
CA ALA A 505 3.26 -7.55 4.41
C ALA A 505 2.64 -7.68 5.82
N GLU A 506 2.71 -6.61 6.62
CA GLU A 506 2.15 -6.53 7.98
C GLU A 506 0.71 -6.01 7.95
N GLY A 507 0.36 -5.23 6.93
CA GLY A 507 -1.00 -4.84 6.62
C GLY A 507 -1.17 -3.36 6.31
N ASP A 508 -0.06 -2.61 6.33
CA ASP A 508 -0.02 -1.16 6.22
C ASP A 508 -0.74 -0.62 4.99
N ARG A 509 -1.40 0.51 5.20
CA ARG A 509 -2.17 1.21 4.16
C ARG A 509 -1.95 2.70 4.23
N LEU A 510 -2.02 3.31 3.06
CA LEU A 510 -2.00 4.76 2.90
C LEU A 510 -3.38 5.25 2.45
N ASP A 511 -3.96 6.22 3.13
CA ASP A 511 -5.17 6.93 2.73
C ASP A 511 -4.81 8.36 2.30
N LEU A 512 -5.13 8.71 1.05
CA LEU A 512 -4.92 10.05 0.48
C LEU A 512 -6.20 10.93 0.56
N GLY A 513 -7.08 10.67 1.53
CA GLY A 513 -8.33 11.39 1.77
C GLY A 513 -9.55 10.84 1.03
N GLN A 514 -9.46 9.64 0.45
CA GLN A 514 -10.57 8.97 -0.28
C GLN A 514 -10.80 7.52 0.17
N GLY A 515 -10.15 7.11 1.26
CA GLY A 515 -10.06 5.74 1.71
C GLY A 515 -8.69 5.13 1.40
N ALA A 516 -8.32 4.15 2.22
CA ALA A 516 -7.10 3.38 2.08
C ALA A 516 -6.90 2.84 0.65
N LEU A 517 -5.72 3.08 0.09
CA LEU A 517 -5.31 2.62 -1.23
C LEU A 517 -5.05 1.11 -1.23
N GLU A 518 -5.38 0.46 -2.34
CA GLU A 518 -4.90 -0.89 -2.63
C GLU A 518 -3.41 -0.82 -3.04
N PHE A 519 -2.63 -1.84 -2.69
CA PHE A 519 -1.18 -1.86 -2.95
C PHE A 519 -0.82 -1.65 -4.43
N ALA A 520 -1.59 -2.24 -5.35
CA ALA A 520 -1.39 -2.03 -6.78
C ALA A 520 -1.61 -0.57 -7.21
N THR A 521 -2.56 0.12 -6.58
CA THR A 521 -2.80 1.55 -6.83
C THR A 521 -1.67 2.39 -6.26
N LEU A 522 -1.19 2.06 -5.06
CA LEU A 522 -0.03 2.71 -4.45
C LEU A 522 1.19 2.67 -5.39
N LEU A 523 1.52 1.49 -5.93
CA LEU A 523 2.62 1.31 -6.88
C LEU A 523 2.45 2.14 -8.16
N SER A 524 1.21 2.33 -8.64
CA SER A 524 0.93 3.10 -9.86
C SER A 524 0.96 4.62 -9.67
N LEU A 525 0.79 5.11 -8.43
CA LEU A 525 0.75 6.53 -8.12
C LEU A 525 2.13 7.09 -7.78
N GLY A 526 3.01 6.26 -7.21
CA GLY A 526 4.30 6.70 -6.70
C GLY A 526 5.43 6.62 -7.73
N THR A 527 6.41 7.52 -7.60
CA THR A 527 7.68 7.50 -8.33
C THR A 527 8.77 6.96 -7.42
N VAL A 528 9.50 5.93 -7.85
CA VAL A 528 10.65 5.41 -7.10
C VAL A 528 11.85 6.34 -7.29
N THR A 529 12.41 6.85 -6.20
CA THR A 529 13.53 7.81 -6.23
C THR A 529 14.42 7.66 -4.99
N ASP A 530 15.48 8.46 -4.93
CA ASP A 530 16.38 8.62 -3.79
C ASP A 530 16.00 9.93 -3.10
N ALA A 531 14.90 9.90 -2.34
CA ALA A 531 14.31 11.09 -1.72
C ALA A 531 15.11 11.51 -0.48
N ASN A 532 15.64 10.53 0.25
CA ASN A 532 16.48 10.77 1.43
C ASN A 532 17.94 11.14 1.09
N GLY A 533 18.35 11.00 -0.17
CA GLY A 533 19.68 11.36 -0.65
C GLY A 533 20.79 10.40 -0.18
N ASN A 534 20.43 9.18 0.22
CA ASN A 534 21.37 8.16 0.67
C ASN A 534 22.11 7.46 -0.51
N GLY A 535 21.74 7.79 -1.74
CA GLY A 535 22.33 7.23 -2.96
C GLY A 535 21.65 5.97 -3.49
N SER A 536 20.53 5.56 -2.88
CA SER A 536 19.72 4.39 -3.26
C SER A 536 18.33 4.84 -3.70
N GLN A 537 17.91 4.45 -4.90
CA GLN A 537 16.56 4.73 -5.38
C GLN A 537 15.59 3.69 -4.83
N THR A 538 15.25 3.83 -3.55
CA THR A 538 14.44 2.85 -2.80
C THR A 538 13.15 3.43 -2.26
N ASP A 539 12.98 4.75 -2.33
CA ASP A 539 11.87 5.48 -1.74
C ASP A 539 10.73 5.63 -2.75
N LEU A 540 9.48 5.50 -2.31
CA LEU A 540 8.31 5.75 -3.15
C LEU A 540 7.72 7.13 -2.83
N VAL A 541 7.78 8.05 -3.78
CA VAL A 541 7.27 9.42 -3.61
C VAL A 541 5.97 9.60 -4.37
N ILE A 542 4.91 10.00 -3.67
CA ILE A 542 3.59 10.26 -4.21
C ILE A 542 3.29 11.75 -4.09
N THR A 543 2.96 12.40 -5.20
CA THR A 543 2.59 13.83 -5.20
C THR A 543 1.07 13.97 -5.26
N THR A 544 0.51 14.76 -4.36
CA THR A 544 -0.93 15.04 -4.27
C THR A 544 -1.21 16.53 -4.55
N ASP A 545 -2.47 16.91 -4.68
CA ASP A 545 -2.86 18.32 -4.78
C ASP A 545 -2.58 19.11 -3.48
N SER A 546 -2.48 18.40 -2.34
CA SER A 546 -2.29 18.96 -1.00
C SER A 546 -0.85 18.88 -0.49
N GLY A 547 0.04 18.21 -1.22
CA GLY A 547 1.48 18.16 -0.99
C GLY A 547 2.10 16.83 -1.42
N GLN A 548 2.85 16.16 -0.56
CA GLN A 548 3.64 14.97 -0.90
C GLN A 548 3.55 13.90 0.19
N VAL A 549 3.70 12.63 -0.18
CA VAL A 549 3.94 11.53 0.75
C VAL A 549 5.15 10.76 0.26
N THR A 550 6.14 10.57 1.13
CA THR A 550 7.34 9.79 0.86
C THR A 550 7.32 8.53 1.71
N LEU A 551 7.38 7.36 1.08
CA LEU A 551 7.57 6.08 1.76
C LEU A 551 9.05 5.70 1.65
N TYR A 552 9.80 5.83 2.73
CA TYR A 552 11.24 5.55 2.73
C TYR A 552 11.53 4.05 2.67
N ASN A 553 12.60 3.68 1.95
CA ASN A 553 13.03 2.29 1.76
C ASN A 553 11.93 1.35 1.24
N PHE A 554 10.87 1.89 0.64
CA PHE A 554 9.67 1.18 0.24
C PHE A 554 9.96 -0.07 -0.60
N THR A 555 10.86 0.03 -1.58
CA THR A 555 11.17 -1.10 -2.47
C THR A 555 11.96 -2.21 -1.77
N VAL A 556 12.68 -1.87 -0.70
CA VAL A 556 13.44 -2.82 0.12
C VAL A 556 12.50 -3.53 1.09
N LEU A 557 11.70 -2.77 1.85
CA LEU A 557 10.77 -3.31 2.84
C LEU A 557 9.68 -4.18 2.19
N ASN A 558 9.22 -3.81 0.99
CA ASN A 558 8.12 -4.48 0.30
C ASN A 558 8.58 -5.37 -0.87
N ALA A 559 9.86 -5.75 -0.93
CA ALA A 559 10.44 -6.46 -2.07
C ALA A 559 9.67 -7.74 -2.45
N ALA A 560 9.22 -8.52 -1.46
CA ALA A 560 8.47 -9.75 -1.69
C ALA A 560 7.07 -9.49 -2.29
N ASP A 561 6.39 -8.46 -1.80
CA ASP A 561 5.03 -8.10 -2.25
C ASP A 561 5.06 -7.42 -3.62
N ILE A 562 6.06 -6.57 -3.87
CA ILE A 562 6.33 -6.01 -5.20
C ILE A 562 6.58 -7.15 -6.20
N ALA A 563 7.41 -8.13 -5.84
CA ALA A 563 7.67 -9.28 -6.70
C ALA A 563 6.42 -10.17 -6.91
N ALA A 564 5.55 -10.26 -5.89
CA ALA A 564 4.29 -10.99 -5.98
C ALA A 564 3.23 -10.26 -6.83
N ALA A 565 3.31 -8.93 -6.93
CA ALA A 565 2.46 -8.10 -7.76
C ALA A 565 2.75 -8.23 -9.28
N GLY A 566 3.87 -8.87 -9.66
CA GLY A 566 4.33 -9.07 -11.05
C GLY A 566 5.81 -8.71 -11.19
N SER A 567 6.48 -9.11 -12.28
CA SER A 567 7.91 -8.77 -12.46
C SER A 567 8.06 -7.29 -12.81
N ALA A 568 8.12 -6.44 -11.79
CA ALA A 568 8.39 -5.03 -11.95
C ALA A 568 9.86 -4.82 -12.37
N VAL A 569 10.09 -4.28 -13.57
CA VAL A 569 11.42 -3.94 -14.09
C VAL A 569 11.55 -2.41 -14.13
N HIS A 570 12.43 -1.86 -13.29
CA HIS A 570 12.67 -0.42 -13.18
C HIS A 570 13.96 0.00 -13.90
N GLY A 571 13.88 1.11 -14.64
CA GLY A 571 15.01 1.79 -15.27
C GLY A 571 15.60 2.89 -14.41
N THR A 572 16.46 3.71 -15.01
CA THR A 572 17.22 4.80 -14.40
C THR A 572 16.90 6.13 -15.11
N GLY A 573 17.58 7.22 -14.74
CA GLY A 573 17.49 8.50 -15.46
C GLY A 573 18.35 8.59 -16.73
N ALA A 574 18.71 7.46 -17.35
CA ALA A 574 19.50 7.38 -18.57
C ALA A 574 18.82 6.48 -19.60
N ALA A 575 19.18 6.61 -20.87
CA ALA A 575 18.65 5.76 -21.94
C ALA A 575 18.89 4.25 -21.67
N ASP A 576 17.82 3.54 -21.35
CA ASP A 576 17.78 2.16 -20.90
C ASP A 576 17.17 1.22 -21.94
N THR A 577 17.47 -0.07 -21.80
CA THR A 577 16.82 -1.14 -22.59
C THR A 577 16.32 -2.20 -21.64
N LEU A 578 15.02 -2.17 -21.39
CA LEU A 578 14.33 -3.02 -20.42
C LEU A 578 13.54 -4.11 -21.15
N SER A 579 13.50 -5.30 -20.57
CA SER A 579 12.79 -6.43 -21.17
C SER A 579 12.06 -7.23 -20.11
N GLY A 580 10.76 -7.40 -20.31
CA GLY A 580 9.91 -8.27 -19.51
C GLY A 580 10.15 -9.75 -19.80
N THR A 581 9.43 -10.58 -19.07
CA THR A 581 9.52 -12.03 -19.05
C THR A 581 8.45 -12.66 -19.95
N ALA A 582 7.91 -13.80 -19.53
CA ALA A 582 6.81 -14.51 -20.20
C ALA A 582 5.55 -14.57 -19.31
N GLU A 583 5.56 -13.79 -18.23
CA GLU A 583 4.43 -13.55 -17.32
C GLU A 583 3.90 -12.13 -17.56
N ASP A 584 2.89 -11.70 -16.81
CA ASP A 584 2.39 -10.32 -16.85
C ASP A 584 3.38 -9.40 -16.11
N ASP A 585 4.07 -8.52 -16.85
CA ASP A 585 5.14 -7.67 -16.32
C ASP A 585 4.70 -6.19 -16.17
N VAL A 586 5.34 -5.48 -15.23
CA VAL A 586 5.25 -4.01 -15.12
C VAL A 586 6.63 -3.45 -15.41
N ILE A 587 6.77 -2.56 -16.39
CA ILE A 587 8.07 -1.99 -16.77
C ILE A 587 7.98 -0.47 -16.71
N ILE A 588 8.82 0.16 -15.88
CA ILE A 588 8.85 1.61 -15.68
C ILE A 588 10.26 2.09 -15.95
N ALA A 589 10.47 2.89 -17.01
CA ALA A 589 11.82 3.23 -17.47
C ALA A 589 12.40 4.50 -16.82
N GLY A 590 11.61 5.56 -16.67
CA GLY A 590 12.03 6.75 -15.91
C GLY A 590 12.33 7.93 -16.80
N ALA A 591 13.59 8.37 -16.90
CA ALA A 591 13.96 9.48 -17.77
C ALA A 591 15.10 9.08 -18.70
N GLY A 592 15.14 9.62 -19.91
CA GLY A 592 16.05 9.15 -20.96
C GLY A 592 15.27 8.67 -22.17
N ASP A 593 15.98 8.39 -23.27
CA ASP A 593 15.34 7.84 -24.48
C ASP A 593 15.38 6.30 -24.37
N ASP A 594 14.30 5.70 -23.90
CA ASP A 594 14.26 4.32 -23.42
C ASP A 594 13.70 3.33 -24.45
N THR A 595 14.00 2.04 -24.26
CA THR A 595 13.49 0.93 -25.08
C THR A 595 12.90 -0.15 -24.18
N LEU A 596 11.57 -0.26 -24.16
CA LEU A 596 10.84 -1.21 -23.32
C LEU A 596 10.28 -2.34 -24.18
N LEU A 597 10.65 -3.58 -23.84
CA LEU A 597 10.21 -4.79 -24.56
C LEU A 597 9.40 -5.68 -23.61
N ALA A 598 8.08 -5.64 -23.73
CA ALA A 598 7.18 -6.33 -22.79
C ALA A 598 7.40 -7.85 -22.67
N GLY A 599 7.71 -8.52 -23.78
CA GLY A 599 7.84 -9.98 -23.77
C GLY A 599 6.50 -10.66 -24.06
N ALA A 600 6.07 -11.59 -23.21
CA ALA A 600 4.80 -12.28 -23.41
C ALA A 600 3.97 -12.31 -22.13
N GLY A 601 3.04 -11.39 -21.97
CA GLY A 601 2.03 -11.40 -20.93
C GLY A 601 0.97 -10.36 -21.28
N ASN A 602 0.08 -10.06 -20.33
CA ASN A 602 -0.66 -8.80 -20.35
C ASN A 602 0.15 -7.75 -19.57
N ASP A 603 0.96 -6.99 -20.29
CA ASP A 603 2.03 -6.19 -19.69
C ASP A 603 1.64 -4.71 -19.53
N THR A 604 2.23 -4.02 -18.55
CA THR A 604 2.09 -2.57 -18.34
C THR A 604 3.44 -1.89 -18.51
N LEU A 605 3.57 -0.95 -19.45
CA LEU A 605 4.81 -0.27 -19.80
C LEU A 605 4.66 1.25 -19.63
N GLN A 606 5.60 1.89 -18.95
CA GLN A 606 5.69 3.34 -18.78
C GLN A 606 7.08 3.83 -19.17
N GLY A 607 7.16 4.68 -20.20
CA GLY A 607 8.40 5.29 -20.69
C GLY A 607 8.93 6.35 -19.72
N GLY A 608 8.13 7.39 -19.51
CA GLY A 608 8.46 8.49 -18.62
C GLY A 608 8.92 9.71 -19.42
N ALA A 609 10.08 10.29 -19.13
CA ALA A 609 10.53 11.52 -19.80
C ALA A 609 11.66 11.27 -20.80
N GLY A 610 11.44 11.52 -22.08
CA GLY A 610 12.40 11.33 -23.17
C GLY A 610 11.69 10.84 -24.43
N ASP A 611 12.41 10.63 -25.53
CA ASP A 611 11.82 10.07 -26.74
C ASP A 611 11.89 8.52 -26.68
N ASP A 612 10.81 7.87 -26.24
CA ASP A 612 10.79 6.46 -25.85
C ASP A 612 10.27 5.50 -26.95
N TYR A 613 10.67 4.23 -26.85
CA TYR A 613 10.18 3.13 -27.68
C TYR A 613 9.56 2.02 -26.83
N LEU A 614 8.23 1.85 -26.92
CA LEU A 614 7.49 0.85 -26.15
C LEU A 614 6.94 -0.25 -27.07
N HIS A 615 7.28 -1.50 -26.78
CA HIS A 615 6.84 -2.65 -27.56
C HIS A 615 5.95 -3.59 -26.75
N SER A 616 4.68 -3.70 -27.14
CA SER A 616 3.61 -4.39 -26.41
C SER A 616 3.76 -5.91 -26.27
N GLY A 617 4.79 -6.51 -26.85
CA GLY A 617 5.00 -7.95 -26.74
C GLY A 617 3.93 -8.78 -27.47
N LYS A 618 3.48 -9.86 -26.83
CA LYS A 618 2.69 -10.92 -27.49
C LYS A 618 1.19 -10.88 -27.22
N TYR A 619 0.71 -10.47 -26.04
CA TYR A 619 -0.72 -10.47 -25.71
C TYR A 619 -1.26 -9.05 -25.53
N GLY A 620 -2.22 -8.81 -24.63
CA GLY A 620 -2.72 -7.46 -24.36
C GLY A 620 -1.65 -6.61 -23.69
N ALA A 621 -1.77 -5.28 -23.73
CA ALA A 621 -0.82 -4.43 -23.01
C ALA A 621 -1.41 -3.04 -22.73
N GLN A 622 -0.95 -2.42 -21.64
CA GLN A 622 -1.15 -1.01 -21.33
C GLN A 622 0.18 -0.28 -21.53
N LEU A 623 0.20 0.73 -22.40
CA LEU A 623 1.41 1.49 -22.74
C LEU A 623 1.19 2.97 -22.47
N GLU A 624 2.13 3.61 -21.79
CA GLU A 624 2.17 5.06 -21.57
C GLU A 624 3.56 5.58 -21.96
N GLY A 625 3.60 6.45 -22.99
CA GLY A 625 4.83 7.07 -23.46
C GLY A 625 5.40 8.03 -22.41
N GLY A 626 4.67 9.11 -22.14
CA GLY A 626 5.02 10.08 -21.11
C GLY A 626 5.35 11.44 -21.74
N ALA A 627 6.45 12.08 -21.36
CA ALA A 627 6.84 13.37 -21.92
C ALA A 627 7.97 13.20 -22.94
N GLY A 628 7.72 13.56 -24.20
CA GLY A 628 8.66 13.38 -25.31
C GLY A 628 7.94 12.90 -26.55
N ASN A 629 8.67 12.61 -27.63
CA ASN A 629 8.07 12.10 -28.87
C ASN A 629 8.23 10.59 -28.93
N ASP A 630 7.18 9.87 -28.54
CA ASP A 630 7.26 8.45 -28.26
C ASP A 630 6.81 7.60 -29.45
N GLU A 631 7.38 6.39 -29.57
CA GLU A 631 6.96 5.39 -30.54
C GLU A 631 6.41 4.14 -29.83
N LEU A 632 5.09 4.00 -29.86
CA LEU A 632 4.36 2.87 -29.26
C LEU A 632 4.06 1.82 -30.33
N LEU A 633 4.76 0.68 -30.27
CA LEU A 633 4.58 -0.46 -31.16
C LEU A 633 3.64 -1.51 -30.55
N LEU A 634 2.44 -1.55 -31.08
CA LEU A 634 1.33 -2.42 -30.68
C LEU A 634 1.26 -3.63 -31.63
N ILE A 635 1.71 -4.79 -31.17
CA ILE A 635 1.72 -6.04 -31.95
C ILE A 635 0.62 -6.98 -31.49
N ALA A 636 -0.24 -7.36 -32.43
CA ALA A 636 -1.33 -8.29 -32.17
C ALA A 636 -0.89 -9.77 -32.26
N SER A 637 -0.89 -10.49 -31.13
CA SER A 637 -1.00 -11.95 -31.14
C SER A 637 -2.04 -12.50 -30.15
N LYS A 638 -2.97 -13.32 -30.66
CA LYS A 638 -3.93 -14.14 -29.89
C LYS A 638 -4.81 -13.40 -28.87
N GLY A 639 -5.57 -12.39 -29.32
CA GLY A 639 -6.85 -12.03 -28.69
C GLY A 639 -6.82 -11.12 -27.47
N GLY A 640 -5.69 -10.50 -27.13
CA GLY A 640 -5.63 -9.41 -26.13
C GLY A 640 -6.12 -8.06 -26.69
N THR A 641 -6.52 -7.15 -25.79
CA THR A 641 -6.83 -5.74 -26.07
C THR A 641 -5.64 -4.86 -25.68
N HIS A 642 -5.41 -3.76 -26.39
CA HIS A 642 -4.40 -2.77 -26.00
C HIS A 642 -5.04 -1.45 -25.60
N ILE A 643 -4.45 -0.80 -24.60
CA ILE A 643 -4.73 0.58 -24.23
C ILE A 643 -3.40 1.32 -24.31
N ALA A 644 -3.38 2.46 -25.00
CA ALA A 644 -2.16 3.24 -25.21
C ALA A 644 -2.41 4.73 -25.01
N SER A 645 -1.49 5.40 -24.33
CA SER A 645 -1.40 6.85 -24.21
C SER A 645 -0.02 7.30 -24.70
N GLY A 646 0.03 8.36 -25.50
CA GLY A 646 1.27 8.97 -25.95
C GLY A 646 1.87 9.88 -24.87
N GLY A 647 1.03 10.71 -24.26
CA GLY A 647 1.41 11.72 -23.28
C GLY A 647 1.67 13.10 -23.91
N GLU A 648 2.68 13.81 -23.42
CA GLU A 648 3.06 15.12 -23.95
C GLU A 648 4.09 14.97 -25.08
N GLY A 649 3.71 15.30 -26.31
CA GLY A 649 4.67 15.37 -27.42
C GLY A 649 4.03 15.08 -28.76
N ALA A 650 4.84 14.69 -29.74
CA ALA A 650 4.36 14.30 -31.07
C ALA A 650 4.58 12.80 -31.26
N ASP A 651 3.55 12.01 -30.97
CA ASP A 651 3.72 10.57 -30.77
C ASP A 651 3.37 9.75 -32.01
N VAL A 652 3.90 8.52 -32.05
CA VAL A 652 3.71 7.58 -33.15
C VAL A 652 3.16 6.26 -32.63
N PHE A 653 1.87 6.03 -32.86
CA PHE A 653 1.22 4.75 -32.59
C PHE A 653 1.34 3.83 -33.81
N ARG A 654 2.19 2.80 -33.71
CA ARG A 654 2.34 1.78 -34.75
C ARG A 654 1.54 0.53 -34.40
N ILE A 655 0.50 0.29 -35.18
CA ILE A 655 -0.36 -0.88 -35.03
C ILE A 655 -0.03 -1.87 -36.15
N LEU A 656 0.54 -3.03 -35.79
CA LEU A 656 0.94 -4.06 -36.76
C LEU A 656 0.12 -5.33 -36.61
N GLY A 657 -0.48 -5.77 -37.72
CA GLY A 657 -0.99 -7.12 -37.91
C GLY A 657 0.11 -8.08 -38.36
N THR A 658 0.21 -9.26 -37.73
CA THR A 658 1.10 -10.31 -38.25
C THR A 658 0.48 -10.92 -39.51
N SER A 659 1.30 -11.32 -40.50
CA SER A 659 0.85 -11.85 -41.80
C SER A 659 -0.30 -12.86 -41.67
N GLY A 660 -1.54 -12.43 -41.97
CA GLY A 660 -2.76 -13.25 -41.90
C GLY A 660 -3.56 -13.18 -40.58
N SER A 661 -3.19 -12.31 -39.64
CA SER A 661 -3.90 -12.09 -38.36
C SER A 661 -4.39 -10.65 -38.20
N LYS A 662 -5.53 -10.56 -37.53
CA LYS A 662 -6.32 -9.36 -37.23
C LYS A 662 -5.56 -8.46 -36.23
N ILE A 663 -5.57 -7.15 -36.49
CA ILE A 663 -5.27 -6.06 -35.53
C ILE A 663 -6.07 -6.33 -34.25
N ALA A 664 -5.42 -6.23 -33.08
CA ALA A 664 -6.09 -6.32 -31.78
C ALA A 664 -7.01 -5.10 -31.59
N LYS A 665 -8.04 -5.23 -30.75
CA LYS A 665 -8.82 -4.04 -30.35
C LYS A 665 -7.88 -3.10 -29.59
N THR A 666 -7.66 -1.91 -30.12
CA THR A 666 -6.77 -0.91 -29.54
C THR A 666 -7.58 0.31 -29.19
N THR A 667 -7.40 0.80 -27.97
CA THR A 667 -7.90 2.11 -27.53
C THR A 667 -6.71 3.04 -27.36
N ILE A 668 -6.77 4.21 -27.99
CA ILE A 668 -5.84 5.31 -27.73
C ILE A 668 -6.60 6.37 -26.92
N THR A 669 -6.03 6.80 -25.79
CA THR A 669 -6.73 7.61 -24.78
C THR A 669 -6.58 9.11 -24.97
N ASP A 670 -5.52 9.57 -25.63
CA ASP A 670 -5.11 10.98 -25.67
C ASP A 670 -4.74 11.49 -27.08
N PHE A 671 -5.10 10.74 -28.13
CA PHE A 671 -4.68 11.05 -29.50
C PHE A 671 -5.05 12.47 -29.94
N THR A 672 -4.04 13.27 -30.28
CA THR A 672 -4.18 14.63 -30.81
C THR A 672 -3.72 14.68 -32.27
N ALA A 673 -4.67 14.68 -33.21
CA ALA A 673 -4.38 14.63 -34.65
C ALA A 673 -3.52 15.80 -35.21
N ALA A 674 -3.27 16.85 -34.44
CA ALA A 674 -2.40 17.96 -34.81
C ALA A 674 -0.91 17.67 -34.55
N GLU A 675 -0.61 16.77 -33.61
CA GLU A 675 0.73 16.49 -33.10
C GLU A 675 1.08 15.01 -33.34
N ASP A 676 0.14 14.10 -33.12
CA ASP A 676 0.34 12.66 -33.18
C ASP A 676 0.09 12.04 -34.55
N SER A 677 0.61 10.83 -34.73
CA SER A 677 0.42 10.02 -35.92
C SER A 677 0.10 8.56 -35.61
N ILE A 678 -0.82 7.99 -36.39
CA ILE A 678 -1.17 6.58 -36.31
C ILE A 678 -0.78 5.89 -37.62
N MET A 679 -0.02 4.79 -37.48
CA MET A 679 0.43 3.95 -38.58
C MET A 679 -0.15 2.56 -38.44
N ILE A 680 -0.95 2.10 -39.41
CA ILE A 680 -1.57 0.77 -39.43
C ILE A 680 -0.96 -0.05 -40.56
N ASP A 681 -0.32 -1.18 -40.22
CA ASP A 681 0.38 -2.05 -41.18
C ASP A 681 1.35 -1.29 -42.12
N GLY A 682 1.99 -0.24 -41.58
CA GLY A 682 2.93 0.61 -42.33
C GLY A 682 2.28 1.62 -43.27
N VAL A 683 0.96 1.83 -43.17
CA VAL A 683 0.21 2.86 -43.90
C VAL A 683 -0.33 3.89 -42.90
N ASP A 684 -0.23 5.18 -43.20
CA ASP A 684 -0.78 6.23 -42.34
C ASP A 684 -2.31 6.15 -42.27
N LEU A 685 -2.87 6.51 -41.11
CA LEU A 685 -4.30 6.41 -40.83
C LEU A 685 -5.16 7.16 -41.87
N ALA A 686 -4.72 8.34 -42.32
CA ALA A 686 -5.46 9.12 -43.31
C ALA A 686 -5.60 8.38 -44.64
N THR A 687 -4.51 7.81 -45.16
CA THR A 687 -4.52 7.00 -46.37
C THR A 687 -5.34 5.73 -46.18
N ARG A 688 -5.20 5.06 -45.04
CA ARG A 688 -5.93 3.83 -44.72
C ARG A 688 -7.44 4.06 -44.68
N LEU A 689 -7.88 5.10 -43.96
CA LEU A 689 -9.28 5.52 -43.89
C LEU A 689 -9.81 5.97 -45.25
N ALA A 690 -9.07 6.78 -46.00
CA ALA A 690 -9.49 7.23 -47.33
C ALA A 690 -9.77 6.04 -48.28
N THR A 691 -8.92 5.01 -48.24
CA THR A 691 -9.13 3.78 -49.02
C THR A 691 -10.27 2.93 -48.48
N GLY A 692 -10.30 2.70 -47.17
CA GLY A 692 -11.26 1.80 -46.52
C GLY A 692 -12.70 2.32 -46.54
N LEU A 693 -12.89 3.63 -46.36
CA LEU A 693 -14.20 4.27 -46.49
C LEU A 693 -14.68 4.28 -47.95
N ALA A 694 -13.77 4.38 -48.91
CA ALA A 694 -14.11 4.40 -50.33
C ALA A 694 -14.48 3.03 -50.91
N ASP A 695 -13.91 1.95 -50.37
CA ASP A 695 -14.18 0.58 -50.81
C ASP A 695 -15.08 -0.23 -49.85
N GLY A 696 -15.48 0.37 -48.72
CA GLY A 696 -16.34 -0.23 -47.70
C GLY A 696 -15.61 -1.19 -46.75
N SER A 697 -14.27 -1.28 -46.81
CA SER A 697 -13.48 -2.12 -45.90
C SER A 697 -13.13 -1.45 -44.56
N ALA A 698 -13.55 -0.21 -44.34
CA ALA A 698 -13.51 0.44 -43.04
C ALA A 698 -14.81 1.20 -42.76
N SER A 699 -15.26 1.23 -41.51
CA SER A 699 -16.30 2.12 -41.02
C SER A 699 -15.75 3.01 -39.90
N LEU A 700 -16.38 4.16 -39.71
CA LEU A 700 -16.08 5.10 -38.64
C LEU A 700 -17.40 5.44 -37.95
N LEU A 701 -17.46 5.25 -36.64
CA LEU A 701 -18.64 5.45 -35.80
C LEU A 701 -18.28 6.41 -34.66
N GLN A 702 -19.12 7.40 -34.41
CA GLN A 702 -19.09 8.14 -33.15
C GLN A 702 -19.85 7.35 -32.09
N ASP A 703 -19.19 6.97 -31.01
CA ASP A 703 -19.79 6.29 -29.85
C ASP A 703 -19.57 7.15 -28.60
N GLY A 704 -20.61 7.85 -28.16
CA GLY A 704 -20.48 8.84 -27.09
C GLY A 704 -19.47 9.94 -27.44
N THR A 705 -18.44 10.11 -26.61
CA THR A 705 -17.33 11.05 -26.85
C THR A 705 -16.19 10.44 -27.69
N ASP A 706 -16.27 9.16 -28.04
CA ASP A 706 -15.19 8.44 -28.71
C ASP A 706 -15.47 8.23 -30.21
N VAL A 707 -14.40 8.03 -30.98
CA VAL A 707 -14.48 7.55 -32.38
C VAL A 707 -14.02 6.11 -32.45
N VAL A 708 -14.89 5.22 -32.91
CA VAL A 708 -14.58 3.83 -33.20
C VAL A 708 -14.40 3.63 -34.69
N ILE A 709 -13.19 3.26 -35.11
CA ILE A 709 -12.85 2.91 -36.48
C ILE A 709 -12.79 1.38 -36.58
N THR A 710 -13.67 0.79 -37.38
CA THR A 710 -13.73 -0.66 -37.56
C THR A 710 -13.22 -1.03 -38.94
N PHE A 711 -12.18 -1.88 -39.00
CA PHE A 711 -11.63 -2.41 -40.25
C PHE A 711 -12.11 -3.85 -40.54
N SER A 712 -12.56 -4.57 -39.50
CA SER A 712 -13.27 -5.85 -39.58
C SER A 712 -13.90 -6.17 -38.21
N PRO A 713 -14.75 -7.20 -38.06
CA PRO A 713 -15.41 -7.54 -36.79
C PRO A 713 -14.47 -7.81 -35.60
N THR A 714 -13.18 -7.96 -35.87
CA THR A 714 -12.15 -8.24 -34.86
C THR A 714 -11.01 -7.23 -34.89
N GLN A 715 -11.14 -6.15 -35.68
CA GLN A 715 -10.14 -5.10 -35.85
C GLN A 715 -10.83 -3.76 -35.68
N SER A 716 -10.69 -3.18 -34.49
CA SER A 716 -11.18 -1.83 -34.21
C SER A 716 -10.09 -1.01 -33.54
N LEU A 717 -10.06 0.27 -33.89
CA LEU A 717 -9.29 1.31 -33.22
C LEU A 717 -10.29 2.29 -32.62
N THR A 718 -10.25 2.44 -31.30
CA THR A 718 -11.02 3.45 -30.59
C THR A 718 -10.10 4.61 -30.26
N LEU A 719 -10.52 5.83 -30.59
CA LEU A 719 -9.88 7.07 -30.20
C LEU A 719 -10.79 7.75 -29.18
N SER A 720 -10.32 7.82 -27.94
CA SER A 720 -11.12 8.34 -26.84
C SER A 720 -11.25 9.85 -26.91
N ASP A 721 -12.39 10.40 -26.48
CA ASP A 721 -12.68 11.85 -26.44
C ASP A 721 -12.43 12.59 -27.77
N MET A 722 -12.58 11.86 -28.88
CA MET A 722 -12.43 12.36 -30.23
C MET A 722 -13.79 12.61 -30.89
N GLN A 723 -13.90 13.70 -31.65
CA GLN A 723 -15.06 13.96 -32.49
C GLN A 723 -14.76 13.57 -33.93
N ALA A 724 -15.61 12.73 -34.54
CA ALA A 724 -15.45 12.21 -35.89
C ALA A 724 -15.21 13.33 -36.93
N ASP A 725 -15.99 14.41 -36.88
CA ASP A 725 -15.85 15.55 -37.78
C ASP A 725 -14.49 16.26 -37.62
N ALA A 726 -14.00 16.36 -36.38
CA ALA A 726 -12.71 16.99 -36.08
C ALA A 726 -11.55 16.11 -36.57
N LEU A 727 -11.63 14.80 -36.35
CA LEU A 727 -10.66 13.82 -36.85
C LEU A 727 -10.57 13.89 -38.38
N MET A 728 -11.70 13.82 -39.09
CA MET A 728 -11.76 13.85 -40.55
C MET A 728 -11.23 15.16 -41.13
N SER A 729 -11.59 16.29 -40.52
CA SER A 729 -11.08 17.61 -40.91
C SER A 729 -9.55 17.67 -40.75
N THR A 730 -9.02 17.15 -39.65
CA THR A 730 -7.59 17.20 -39.35
C THR A 730 -6.78 16.28 -40.27
N LEU A 731 -7.31 15.11 -40.61
CA LEU A 731 -6.70 14.18 -41.57
C LEU A 731 -6.83 14.64 -43.04
N GLY A 732 -7.46 15.79 -43.31
CA GLY A 732 -7.61 16.34 -44.66
C GLY A 732 -8.58 15.55 -45.54
N LEU A 733 -9.47 14.76 -44.93
CA LEU A 733 -10.47 13.95 -45.62
C LEU A 733 -11.75 14.78 -45.80
N GLY A 734 -11.96 15.31 -47.02
CA GLY A 734 -13.09 16.20 -47.30
C GLY A 734 -14.45 15.50 -47.48
N PRO A 735 -15.57 16.24 -47.45
CA PRO A 735 -16.95 15.72 -47.63
C PRO A 735 -17.25 15.19 -49.04
N THR A 736 -16.23 15.05 -49.89
CA THR A 736 -16.29 14.42 -51.21
C THR A 736 -15.68 13.00 -51.24
N GLN A 737 -14.97 12.59 -50.18
CA GLN A 737 -14.59 11.18 -49.95
C GLN A 737 -15.57 10.46 -49.01
N VAL A 738 -16.44 11.22 -48.36
CA VAL A 738 -17.58 10.75 -47.58
C VAL A 738 -18.82 11.24 -48.31
N THR A 739 -19.61 10.35 -48.90
CA THR A 739 -21.00 10.75 -49.23
C THR A 739 -21.63 11.10 -47.90
N THR A 740 -22.00 12.36 -47.72
CA THR A 740 -22.60 12.87 -46.48
C THR A 740 -23.72 11.93 -46.02
N LEU A 741 -23.44 11.13 -45.00
CA LEU A 741 -24.44 10.66 -44.05
C LEU A 741 -24.93 11.91 -43.32
N SER A 742 -25.85 12.63 -43.95
CA SER A 742 -26.75 13.49 -43.18
C SER A 742 -27.70 12.53 -42.48
N VAL A 743 -27.64 12.59 -41.15
CA VAL A 743 -28.54 11.97 -40.18
C VAL A 743 -29.99 12.00 -40.68
N GLU A 744 -30.44 10.94 -41.34
CA GLU A 744 -31.85 10.56 -41.55
C GLU A 744 -32.05 9.19 -42.25
N ASP A 745 -31.02 8.39 -42.49
CA ASP A 745 -31.20 7.07 -43.13
C ASP A 745 -30.21 6.05 -42.55
N THR A 746 -30.71 5.20 -41.66
CA THR A 746 -29.98 4.17 -40.92
C THR A 746 -29.71 2.95 -41.80
N LEU A 747 -28.54 2.92 -42.44
CA LEU A 747 -27.89 1.66 -42.80
C LEU A 747 -27.13 1.15 -41.56
N ILE A 748 -27.79 0.29 -40.79
CA ILE A 748 -27.13 -0.57 -39.79
C ILE A 748 -26.41 -1.67 -40.57
N ASP A 749 -25.12 -1.46 -40.87
CA ASP A 749 -24.19 -2.57 -41.12
C ASP A 749 -23.23 -2.64 -39.92
N GLY A 750 -23.78 -3.18 -38.82
CA GLY A 750 -23.04 -3.61 -37.64
C GLY A 750 -23.29 -5.10 -37.45
N TRP A 751 -22.30 -5.93 -37.75
CA TRP A 751 -22.35 -7.35 -37.44
C TRP A 751 -22.22 -7.53 -35.93
N VAL A 752 -23.35 -7.73 -35.25
CA VAL A 752 -23.42 -8.11 -33.85
C VAL A 752 -23.11 -9.61 -33.76
N ASP A 753 -22.09 -9.96 -32.97
CA ASP A 753 -21.80 -11.33 -32.55
C ASP A 753 -23.03 -11.90 -31.84
N ALA A 754 -23.68 -12.89 -32.47
CA ALA A 754 -24.77 -13.73 -31.97
C ALA A 754 -25.64 -13.14 -30.84
N LYS A 755 -26.78 -12.51 -31.20
CA LYS A 755 -28.11 -12.52 -30.51
C LYS A 755 -28.95 -11.21 -30.56
N GLY A 756 -28.73 -10.26 -31.47
CA GLY A 756 -29.69 -9.15 -31.60
C GLY A 756 -29.32 -8.05 -32.59
N ILE A 757 -30.11 -7.87 -33.65
CA ILE A 757 -30.17 -6.71 -34.54
C ILE A 757 -31.42 -5.91 -34.13
N ALA A 758 -31.28 -4.68 -33.64
CA ALA A 758 -32.40 -3.81 -33.29
C ALA A 758 -32.34 -2.52 -34.12
N ALA A 759 -33.42 -2.19 -34.84
CA ALA A 759 -33.50 -1.04 -35.74
C ALA A 759 -34.30 0.13 -35.14
N THR A 760 -34.65 1.12 -35.96
CA THR A 760 -35.11 2.43 -35.52
C THR A 760 -36.64 2.51 -35.46
N GLN A 761 -37.21 3.72 -35.52
CA GLN A 761 -38.67 3.94 -35.58
C GLN A 761 -39.10 4.42 -36.99
N GLY A 762 -38.27 4.22 -38.01
CA GLY A 762 -38.57 4.52 -39.42
C GLY A 762 -38.39 3.29 -40.30
N ALA A 763 -38.73 3.41 -41.60
CA ALA A 763 -38.58 2.33 -42.56
C ALA A 763 -37.10 1.93 -42.73
N ASP A 764 -36.75 0.70 -42.33
CA ASP A 764 -35.40 0.18 -42.28
C ASP A 764 -35.18 -0.96 -43.31
N LEU A 765 -33.95 -1.10 -43.82
CA LEU A 765 -33.53 -2.25 -44.65
C LEU A 765 -32.52 -3.09 -43.86
N LEU A 766 -32.94 -4.26 -43.39
CA LEU A 766 -32.15 -5.14 -42.52
C LEU A 766 -31.77 -6.43 -43.24
N THR A 767 -30.52 -6.86 -43.10
CA THR A 767 -30.04 -8.16 -43.58
C THR A 767 -29.27 -8.86 -42.46
N GLY A 768 -29.74 -10.04 -42.06
CA GLY A 768 -29.03 -10.90 -41.12
C GLY A 768 -27.89 -11.67 -41.79
N THR A 769 -27.35 -12.63 -41.06
CA THR A 769 -26.09 -13.32 -41.36
C THR A 769 -26.34 -14.72 -41.91
N ASP A 770 -25.29 -15.55 -41.96
CA ASP A 770 -25.38 -16.96 -42.33
C ASP A 770 -25.49 -17.89 -41.08
N VAL A 771 -25.72 -17.32 -39.89
CA VAL A 771 -25.98 -18.03 -38.61
C VAL A 771 -27.30 -17.55 -37.99
N GLN A 772 -27.78 -18.23 -36.94
CA GLN A 772 -29.01 -17.85 -36.22
C GLN A 772 -28.96 -16.41 -35.68
N ASP A 773 -29.90 -15.59 -36.13
CA ASP A 773 -30.07 -14.19 -35.75
C ASP A 773 -31.35 -13.93 -34.93
N ILE A 774 -31.35 -12.82 -34.19
CA ILE A 774 -32.56 -12.22 -33.60
C ILE A 774 -32.67 -10.81 -34.16
N ILE A 775 -33.72 -10.48 -34.90
CA ILE A 775 -33.91 -9.19 -35.58
C ILE A 775 -35.19 -8.53 -35.06
N VAL A 776 -35.11 -7.28 -34.63
CA VAL A 776 -36.23 -6.44 -34.16
C VAL A 776 -36.21 -5.13 -34.95
N ALA A 777 -37.14 -4.92 -35.88
CA ALA A 777 -37.12 -3.75 -36.76
C ALA A 777 -37.80 -2.51 -36.15
N GLY A 778 -38.89 -2.69 -35.40
CA GLY A 778 -39.42 -1.64 -34.53
C GLY A 778 -40.66 -0.97 -35.11
N SER A 779 -40.56 0.23 -35.66
CA SER A 779 -41.69 0.90 -36.31
C SER A 779 -41.24 1.44 -37.65
N GLY A 780 -42.07 1.39 -38.68
CA GLY A 780 -41.66 1.68 -40.06
C GLY A 780 -42.26 0.67 -41.01
N ASP A 781 -42.25 0.97 -42.32
CA ASP A 781 -42.51 -0.07 -43.33
C ASP A 781 -41.16 -0.70 -43.67
N ASP A 782 -40.80 -1.80 -43.01
CA ASP A 782 -39.45 -2.36 -43.00
C ASP A 782 -39.23 -3.45 -44.06
N VAL A 783 -37.97 -3.64 -44.50
CA VAL A 783 -37.58 -4.72 -45.42
C VAL A 783 -36.48 -5.56 -44.79
N ILE A 784 -36.79 -6.81 -44.42
CA ILE A 784 -35.90 -7.69 -43.67
C ILE A 784 -35.59 -8.97 -44.45
N HIS A 785 -34.30 -9.30 -44.54
CA HIS A 785 -33.78 -10.56 -45.06
C HIS A 785 -32.95 -11.26 -43.98
N ALA A 786 -33.50 -12.29 -43.33
CA ALA A 786 -32.86 -12.91 -42.17
C ALA A 786 -31.55 -13.63 -42.51
N GLY A 787 -31.51 -14.33 -43.65
CA GLY A 787 -30.26 -14.87 -44.21
C GLY A 787 -30.23 -16.39 -44.19
N ARG A 788 -29.16 -17.01 -43.68
CA ARG A 788 -29.18 -18.45 -43.39
C ARG A 788 -29.10 -18.61 -41.89
N GLY A 789 -29.70 -19.65 -41.35
CA GLY A 789 -29.75 -19.84 -39.90
C GLY A 789 -31.16 -20.14 -39.47
N ASP A 790 -31.34 -20.45 -38.20
CA ASP A 790 -32.68 -20.61 -37.61
C ASP A 790 -33.06 -19.27 -36.96
N ASP A 791 -33.60 -18.33 -37.73
CA ASP A 791 -33.66 -16.93 -37.34
C ASP A 791 -34.94 -16.56 -36.56
N GLN A 792 -34.88 -15.52 -35.73
CA GLN A 792 -36.06 -14.90 -35.09
C GLN A 792 -36.21 -13.46 -35.57
N VAL A 793 -37.32 -13.12 -36.22
CA VAL A 793 -37.54 -11.81 -36.81
C VAL A 793 -38.85 -11.20 -36.31
N PHE A 794 -38.79 -9.96 -35.84
CA PHE A 794 -39.92 -9.16 -35.40
C PHE A 794 -39.97 -7.86 -36.23
N GLY A 795 -41.00 -7.71 -37.08
CA GLY A 795 -41.23 -6.50 -37.90
C GLY A 795 -41.60 -5.31 -37.04
N GLY A 796 -42.69 -5.43 -36.27
CA GLY A 796 -43.12 -4.43 -35.32
C GLY A 796 -44.31 -3.65 -35.85
N SER A 797 -44.23 -2.33 -36.01
CA SER A 797 -45.38 -1.53 -36.46
C SER A 797 -45.15 -0.89 -37.83
N GLY A 798 -45.95 -1.26 -38.82
CA GLY A 798 -45.97 -0.74 -40.19
C GLY A 798 -46.27 -1.87 -41.16
N ASN A 799 -46.10 -1.66 -42.47
CA ASN A 799 -46.32 -2.72 -43.47
C ASN A 799 -44.97 -3.31 -43.87
N ASP A 800 -44.61 -4.42 -43.25
CA ASP A 800 -43.27 -4.99 -43.31
C ASP A 800 -43.14 -6.08 -44.37
N LEU A 801 -41.94 -6.21 -44.96
CA LEU A 801 -41.55 -7.29 -45.85
C LEU A 801 -40.50 -8.17 -45.19
N LEU A 802 -40.89 -9.35 -44.74
CA LEU A 802 -40.09 -10.25 -43.92
C LEU A 802 -39.73 -11.54 -44.69
N THR A 803 -38.43 -11.82 -44.86
CA THR A 803 -37.94 -13.03 -45.56
C THR A 803 -36.96 -13.85 -44.71
N GLY A 804 -37.35 -15.07 -44.32
CA GLY A 804 -36.53 -15.98 -43.48
C GLY A 804 -35.36 -16.61 -44.25
N SER A 805 -35.59 -16.95 -45.52
CA SER A 805 -34.60 -17.56 -46.42
C SER A 805 -34.29 -19.04 -46.13
N ALA A 806 -33.19 -19.41 -45.46
CA ALA A 806 -32.82 -20.82 -45.33
C ALA A 806 -32.46 -21.23 -43.89
N GLY A 807 -33.30 -22.07 -43.30
CA GLY A 807 -33.21 -22.64 -41.95
C GLY A 807 -34.59 -22.60 -41.31
N ASP A 808 -34.71 -23.04 -40.06
CA ASP A 808 -36.00 -23.12 -39.37
C ASP A 808 -36.31 -21.77 -38.70
N ASP A 809 -36.98 -20.88 -39.42
CA ASP A 809 -37.15 -19.47 -39.03
C ASP A 809 -38.45 -19.20 -38.28
N THR A 810 -38.42 -18.22 -37.37
CA THR A 810 -39.61 -17.63 -36.71
C THR A 810 -39.75 -16.18 -37.14
N LEU A 811 -40.84 -15.83 -37.84
CA LEU A 811 -41.12 -14.47 -38.31
C LEU A 811 -42.46 -13.97 -37.75
N ALA A 812 -42.45 -12.77 -37.17
CA ALA A 812 -43.63 -12.07 -36.69
C ALA A 812 -43.75 -10.69 -37.37
N GLY A 813 -44.87 -10.44 -38.05
CA GLY A 813 -45.21 -9.18 -38.73
C GLY A 813 -45.40 -8.05 -37.73
N GLY A 814 -46.41 -8.17 -36.88
CA GLY A 814 -46.68 -7.26 -35.78
C GLY A 814 -47.97 -6.49 -36.00
N THR A 815 -47.92 -5.19 -36.29
CA THR A 815 -49.12 -4.40 -36.58
C THR A 815 -48.98 -3.69 -37.92
N GLY A 816 -49.93 -3.89 -38.82
CA GLY A 816 -49.95 -3.37 -40.18
C GLY A 816 -50.11 -4.51 -41.16
N ASN A 817 -50.13 -4.22 -42.45
CA ASN A 817 -50.40 -5.24 -43.46
C ASN A 817 -49.08 -5.81 -43.99
N ASP A 818 -48.67 -6.93 -43.42
CA ASP A 818 -47.32 -7.47 -43.58
C ASP A 818 -47.24 -8.53 -44.67
N THR A 819 -46.03 -8.75 -45.19
CA THR A 819 -45.72 -9.83 -46.14
C THR A 819 -44.60 -10.70 -45.59
N LEU A 820 -44.92 -11.93 -45.21
CA LEU A 820 -44.01 -12.89 -44.61
C LEU A 820 -43.71 -14.04 -45.59
N THR A 821 -42.43 -14.37 -45.80
CA THR A 821 -42.00 -15.49 -46.65
C THR A 821 -40.96 -16.37 -45.95
N GLY A 822 -41.33 -17.62 -45.63
CA GLY A 822 -40.46 -18.58 -44.96
C GLY A 822 -39.42 -19.29 -45.85
N ASN A 823 -39.64 -19.37 -47.17
CA ASN A 823 -38.71 -20.03 -48.12
C ASN A 823 -38.33 -21.49 -47.78
N LYS A 824 -37.16 -21.78 -47.21
CA LYS A 824 -36.67 -23.15 -46.96
C LYS A 824 -36.46 -23.41 -45.48
N GLY A 825 -37.24 -24.33 -44.93
CA GLY A 825 -37.09 -24.83 -43.56
C GLY A 825 -38.45 -24.99 -42.90
N ALA A 826 -38.48 -25.56 -41.71
CA ALA A 826 -39.70 -25.70 -40.92
C ALA A 826 -39.94 -24.39 -40.15
N ASN A 827 -40.72 -23.49 -40.75
CA ASN A 827 -40.86 -22.13 -40.27
C ASN A 827 -42.09 -21.94 -39.36
N VAL A 828 -42.04 -20.91 -38.52
CA VAL A 828 -43.18 -20.36 -37.77
C VAL A 828 -43.41 -18.93 -38.27
N LEU A 829 -44.55 -18.66 -38.88
CA LEU A 829 -44.89 -17.35 -39.47
C LEU A 829 -46.17 -16.82 -38.82
N ILE A 830 -46.11 -15.61 -38.25
CA ILE A 830 -47.19 -14.98 -37.48
C ILE A 830 -47.45 -13.59 -38.05
N GLY A 831 -48.66 -13.32 -38.55
CA GLY A 831 -49.05 -12.00 -39.06
C GLY A 831 -49.31 -10.98 -37.95
N ASP A 832 -49.92 -11.44 -36.85
CA ASP A 832 -50.38 -10.64 -35.71
C ASP A 832 -51.60 -9.75 -36.04
N HIS A 833 -51.45 -8.44 -36.31
CA HIS A 833 -52.58 -7.54 -36.56
C HIS A 833 -52.48 -6.85 -37.93
N GLY A 834 -53.44 -7.07 -38.81
CA GLY A 834 -53.54 -6.42 -40.10
C GLY A 834 -54.06 -7.38 -41.17
N ASP A 835 -54.16 -6.92 -42.41
CA ASP A 835 -54.48 -7.83 -43.52
C ASP A 835 -53.15 -8.36 -44.12
N ASP A 836 -52.74 -9.55 -43.71
CA ASP A 836 -51.39 -10.08 -43.96
C ASP A 836 -51.31 -11.08 -45.14
N LEU A 837 -50.14 -11.14 -45.77
CA LEU A 837 -49.80 -12.14 -46.78
C LEU A 837 -48.66 -13.04 -46.27
N ILE A 838 -48.99 -14.29 -45.98
CA ILE A 838 -48.03 -15.23 -45.37
C ILE A 838 -47.78 -16.41 -46.32
N GLN A 839 -46.53 -16.63 -46.73
CA GLN A 839 -46.12 -17.75 -47.59
C GLN A 839 -45.18 -18.72 -46.88
N SER A 840 -45.60 -19.99 -46.78
CA SER A 840 -44.91 -21.02 -46.00
C SER A 840 -43.52 -21.39 -46.51
N GLY A 841 -43.34 -21.46 -47.83
CA GLY A 841 -42.18 -22.10 -48.43
C GLY A 841 -42.22 -23.63 -48.42
N LEU A 842 -41.11 -24.26 -48.84
CA LEU A 842 -41.02 -25.65 -49.35
C LEU A 842 -41.01 -26.78 -48.29
N HIS A 843 -41.14 -26.48 -46.99
CA HIS A 843 -41.06 -27.46 -45.89
C HIS A 843 -42.17 -27.20 -44.85
N GLY A 844 -42.51 -28.24 -44.07
CA GLY A 844 -43.64 -28.20 -43.15
C GLY A 844 -43.52 -27.07 -42.13
N SER A 845 -44.44 -26.10 -42.20
CA SER A 845 -44.39 -24.83 -41.46
C SER A 845 -45.72 -24.55 -40.74
N SER A 846 -45.65 -23.78 -39.66
CA SER A 846 -46.81 -23.28 -38.90
C SER A 846 -47.11 -21.84 -39.29
N LEU A 847 -48.33 -21.55 -39.71
CA LEU A 847 -48.79 -20.20 -40.10
C LEU A 847 -49.93 -19.76 -39.18
N ASP A 848 -49.88 -18.51 -38.71
CA ASP A 848 -50.92 -17.85 -37.92
C ASP A 848 -51.18 -16.47 -38.55
N GLY A 849 -52.38 -16.24 -39.08
CA GLY A 849 -52.79 -14.95 -39.65
C GLY A 849 -52.90 -13.90 -38.56
N GLY A 850 -53.78 -14.15 -37.59
CA GLY A 850 -53.92 -13.34 -36.39
C GLY A 850 -55.25 -12.60 -36.40
N THR A 851 -55.24 -11.27 -36.53
CA THR A 851 -56.46 -10.46 -36.65
C THR A 851 -56.43 -9.66 -37.94
N GLY A 852 -57.51 -9.69 -38.71
CA GLY A 852 -57.60 -9.06 -40.02
C GLY A 852 -57.99 -10.07 -41.08
N SER A 853 -58.06 -9.64 -42.34
CA SER A 853 -58.41 -10.53 -43.45
C SER A 853 -57.15 -11.02 -44.16
N ASP A 854 -56.71 -12.21 -43.77
CA ASP A 854 -55.38 -12.71 -44.13
C ASP A 854 -55.37 -13.63 -45.35
N VAL A 855 -54.21 -13.75 -46.00
CA VAL A 855 -53.95 -14.69 -47.09
C VAL A 855 -52.78 -15.59 -46.71
N LEU A 856 -53.10 -16.83 -46.35
CA LEU A 856 -52.11 -17.86 -46.00
C LEU A 856 -51.88 -18.76 -47.22
N VAL A 857 -50.68 -18.67 -47.79
CA VAL A 857 -50.23 -19.44 -48.96
C VAL A 857 -49.35 -20.62 -48.50
N PHE A 858 -49.85 -21.83 -48.72
CA PHE A 858 -49.14 -23.07 -48.43
C PHE A 858 -48.54 -23.65 -49.71
N ASP A 859 -47.21 -23.71 -49.76
CA ASP A 859 -46.47 -24.33 -50.86
C ASP A 859 -46.36 -25.84 -50.65
N LEU A 860 -47.09 -26.62 -51.45
CA LEU A 860 -47.15 -28.07 -51.30
C LEU A 860 -45.91 -28.74 -51.90
N ALA A 861 -44.96 -29.12 -51.04
CA ALA A 861 -43.77 -29.90 -51.38
C ALA A 861 -43.79 -31.30 -50.75
N ARG A 862 -43.01 -32.25 -51.33
CA ARG A 862 -43.02 -33.66 -50.93
C ARG A 862 -42.65 -33.84 -49.45
N GLY A 863 -43.61 -34.28 -48.64
CA GLY A 863 -43.42 -34.60 -47.22
C GLY A 863 -43.44 -33.38 -46.29
N ALA A 864 -43.91 -32.23 -46.77
CA ALA A 864 -44.19 -31.08 -45.94
C ALA A 864 -45.59 -31.23 -45.31
N ASP A 865 -45.65 -31.21 -43.97
CA ASP A 865 -46.88 -31.16 -43.20
C ASP A 865 -47.02 -29.74 -42.62
N HIS A 866 -47.92 -28.93 -43.17
CA HIS A 866 -48.19 -27.57 -42.70
C HIS A 866 -49.37 -27.55 -41.74
N ILE A 867 -49.36 -26.57 -40.84
CA ILE A 867 -50.47 -26.26 -39.95
C ILE A 867 -50.76 -24.76 -40.09
N GLY A 868 -52.02 -24.40 -40.21
CA GLY A 868 -52.47 -23.02 -40.39
C GLY A 868 -53.64 -22.68 -39.49
N THR A 869 -53.64 -21.46 -38.96
CA THR A 869 -54.79 -20.84 -38.31
C THR A 869 -54.96 -19.46 -38.94
N GLY A 870 -56.18 -19.11 -39.36
CA GLY A 870 -56.48 -17.80 -39.94
C GLY A 870 -56.57 -16.74 -38.84
N GLY A 871 -57.11 -17.15 -37.69
CA GLY A 871 -57.28 -16.31 -36.52
C GLY A 871 -58.70 -15.76 -36.45
N ALA A 872 -58.85 -14.46 -36.21
CA ALA A 872 -60.13 -13.79 -36.17
C ALA A 872 -60.35 -12.99 -37.45
N ASP A 873 -61.57 -13.08 -37.99
CA ASP A 873 -62.07 -12.44 -39.22
C ASP A 873 -62.13 -13.40 -40.41
N ALA A 874 -62.07 -12.88 -41.65
CA ALA A 874 -62.38 -13.65 -42.85
C ALA A 874 -61.14 -13.85 -43.70
N ASP A 875 -60.67 -15.10 -43.75
CA ASP A 875 -59.34 -15.43 -44.26
C ASP A 875 -59.36 -16.24 -45.55
N MET A 876 -58.24 -16.23 -46.26
CA MET A 876 -58.01 -17.02 -47.46
C MET A 876 -56.87 -18.01 -47.27
N PHE A 877 -57.21 -19.29 -47.19
CA PHE A 877 -56.25 -20.39 -47.22
C PHE A 877 -55.98 -20.79 -48.67
N GLN A 878 -54.86 -20.37 -49.23
CA GLN A 878 -54.43 -20.71 -50.59
C GLN A 878 -53.42 -21.86 -50.56
N PHE A 879 -53.72 -22.91 -51.32
CA PHE A 879 -52.85 -24.06 -51.52
C PHE A 879 -52.26 -24.00 -52.93
N ASP A 880 -50.96 -23.73 -53.03
CA ASP A 880 -50.25 -23.58 -54.30
C ASP A 880 -49.51 -24.88 -54.68
N ASN A 881 -49.81 -25.43 -55.86
CA ASN A 881 -49.23 -26.67 -56.41
C ASN A 881 -48.28 -26.41 -57.59
N THR A 882 -47.75 -25.20 -57.75
CA THR A 882 -46.89 -24.84 -58.90
C THR A 882 -45.54 -25.60 -58.93
N ALA A 883 -45.14 -26.26 -57.84
CA ALA A 883 -43.85 -26.95 -57.71
C ALA A 883 -43.82 -28.44 -58.15
N GLY A 884 -44.96 -29.06 -58.51
CA GLY A 884 -45.00 -30.34 -59.22
C GLY A 884 -44.58 -31.61 -58.44
N ALA A 885 -44.60 -31.60 -57.10
CA ALA A 885 -44.29 -32.79 -56.28
C ALA A 885 -45.29 -33.01 -55.12
N ARG A 886 -46.23 -33.88 -55.45
CA ARG A 886 -47.32 -34.51 -54.67
C ARG A 886 -46.86 -35.27 -53.40
N THR A 887 -47.68 -35.20 -52.33
CA THR A 887 -47.64 -35.84 -50.98
C THR A 887 -47.28 -34.95 -49.78
N GLY A 888 -47.85 -33.75 -49.67
CA GLY A 888 -47.87 -32.94 -48.43
C GLY A 888 -49.23 -32.99 -47.72
N SER A 889 -49.30 -32.54 -46.46
CA SER A 889 -50.56 -32.35 -45.72
C SER A 889 -50.69 -30.92 -45.23
N VAL A 890 -51.88 -30.34 -45.25
CA VAL A 890 -52.17 -29.08 -44.56
C VAL A 890 -53.31 -29.27 -43.58
N THR A 891 -53.13 -28.85 -42.34
CA THR A 891 -54.15 -28.87 -41.30
C THR A 891 -54.55 -27.45 -40.96
N ILE A 892 -55.82 -27.09 -41.18
CA ILE A 892 -56.40 -25.83 -40.75
C ILE A 892 -57.18 -26.06 -39.46
N THR A 893 -56.85 -25.28 -38.44
CA THR A 893 -57.31 -25.54 -37.06
C THR A 893 -58.59 -24.80 -36.67
N ASP A 894 -58.96 -23.75 -37.41
CA ASP A 894 -59.99 -22.78 -37.02
C ASP A 894 -60.94 -22.36 -38.15
N PHE A 895 -60.90 -23.01 -39.30
CA PHE A 895 -61.70 -22.64 -40.49
C PHE A 895 -63.20 -22.47 -40.16
N GLU A 896 -63.75 -21.28 -40.42
CA GLU A 896 -65.15 -20.93 -40.20
C GLU A 896 -65.95 -20.98 -41.51
N LEU A 897 -66.93 -21.89 -41.58
CA LEU A 897 -67.78 -22.05 -42.75
C LEU A 897 -68.59 -20.78 -43.07
N GLY A 898 -68.42 -20.26 -44.29
CA GLY A 898 -69.16 -19.09 -44.78
C GLY A 898 -68.54 -17.74 -44.40
N VAL A 899 -67.43 -17.77 -43.66
CA VAL A 899 -66.58 -16.61 -43.37
C VAL A 899 -65.27 -16.79 -44.13
N ASP A 900 -64.59 -17.91 -43.91
CA ASP A 900 -63.32 -18.21 -44.56
C ASP A 900 -63.48 -18.78 -45.97
N GLN A 901 -62.43 -18.60 -46.74
CA GLN A 901 -62.29 -19.10 -48.10
C GLN A 901 -61.05 -19.97 -48.21
N PHE A 902 -61.13 -20.97 -49.08
CA PHE A 902 -59.95 -21.68 -49.50
C PHE A 902 -59.86 -21.78 -51.03
N ARG A 903 -58.62 -21.85 -51.52
CA ARG A 903 -58.30 -21.84 -52.94
C ARG A 903 -57.24 -22.89 -53.23
N ILE A 904 -57.40 -23.65 -54.31
CA ILE A 904 -56.41 -24.64 -54.77
C ILE A 904 -56.06 -24.29 -56.22
N ASP A 905 -54.78 -24.16 -56.54
CA ASP A 905 -54.29 -23.94 -57.92
C ASP A 905 -54.98 -22.80 -58.67
N GLY A 906 -55.25 -21.71 -57.96
CA GLY A 906 -55.90 -20.56 -58.55
C GLY A 906 -57.42 -20.71 -58.74
N THR A 907 -58.04 -21.82 -58.33
CA THR A 907 -59.50 -22.08 -58.42
C THR A 907 -60.14 -22.08 -57.03
N MET A 908 -61.32 -21.47 -56.88
CA MET A 908 -62.05 -21.44 -55.61
C MET A 908 -62.47 -22.85 -55.19
N GLY A 909 -62.31 -23.16 -53.90
CA GLY A 909 -62.47 -24.50 -53.34
C GLY A 909 -63.75 -25.24 -53.74
N GLY A 910 -64.90 -24.56 -53.73
CA GLY A 910 -66.20 -25.15 -54.07
C GLY A 910 -66.35 -25.55 -55.54
N GLU A 911 -65.78 -24.81 -56.48
CA GLU A 911 -65.86 -25.14 -57.91
C GLU A 911 -64.96 -26.35 -58.23
N TRP A 912 -63.74 -26.36 -57.69
CA TRP A 912 -62.80 -27.47 -57.88
C TRP A 912 -63.28 -28.76 -57.20
N LEU A 913 -63.74 -28.68 -55.96
CA LEU A 913 -64.08 -29.87 -55.16
C LEU A 913 -65.29 -30.61 -55.73
N ASN A 914 -66.30 -29.88 -56.21
CA ASN A 914 -67.46 -30.47 -56.88
C ASN A 914 -67.06 -31.27 -58.12
N ASP A 915 -66.19 -30.69 -58.96
CA ASP A 915 -65.68 -31.35 -60.16
C ASP A 915 -64.77 -32.54 -59.81
N ALA A 916 -63.91 -32.39 -58.81
CA ALA A 916 -62.95 -33.43 -58.39
C ALA A 916 -63.64 -34.63 -57.73
N VAL A 917 -64.63 -34.41 -56.86
CA VAL A 917 -65.41 -35.49 -56.23
C VAL A 917 -66.29 -36.19 -57.28
N ALA A 918 -66.94 -35.44 -58.20
CA ALA A 918 -67.73 -36.03 -59.27
C ALA A 918 -66.89 -36.85 -60.26
N ALA A 919 -65.63 -36.44 -60.50
CA ALA A 919 -64.66 -37.19 -61.30
C ALA A 919 -64.03 -38.39 -60.54
N GLY A 920 -64.26 -38.51 -59.23
CA GLY A 920 -63.66 -39.53 -58.37
C GLY A 920 -62.16 -39.30 -58.11
N THR A 921 -61.71 -38.05 -58.25
CA THR A 921 -60.30 -37.64 -58.14
C THR A 921 -59.97 -37.01 -56.80
N ALA A 922 -60.97 -36.72 -55.97
CA ALA A 922 -60.82 -36.37 -54.56
C ALA A 922 -61.87 -37.12 -53.70
N THR A 923 -61.59 -37.32 -52.42
CA THR A 923 -62.54 -37.87 -51.45
C THR A 923 -62.64 -36.98 -50.21
N ILE A 924 -63.86 -36.78 -49.73
CA ILE A 924 -64.15 -36.13 -48.46
C ILE A 924 -64.49 -37.22 -47.46
N THR A 925 -63.81 -37.25 -46.33
CA THR A 925 -64.04 -38.23 -45.26
C THR A 925 -64.03 -37.57 -43.89
N GLN A 926 -64.77 -38.17 -42.95
CA GLN A 926 -64.71 -37.77 -41.55
C GLN A 926 -63.70 -38.65 -40.81
N VAL A 927 -62.70 -38.04 -40.17
CA VAL A 927 -61.72 -38.74 -39.33
C VAL A 927 -61.63 -38.05 -37.98
N ASN A 928 -61.92 -38.77 -36.89
CA ASN A 928 -61.81 -38.29 -35.50
C ASN A 928 -62.56 -36.98 -35.15
N GLY A 929 -63.53 -36.55 -35.96
CA GLY A 929 -64.25 -35.29 -35.76
C GLY A 929 -63.85 -34.17 -36.71
N ASP A 930 -62.81 -34.39 -37.52
CA ASP A 930 -62.28 -33.46 -38.52
C ASP A 930 -62.66 -33.89 -39.94
N THR A 931 -62.81 -32.92 -40.84
CA THR A 931 -63.04 -33.17 -42.26
C THR A 931 -61.70 -33.32 -42.98
N VAL A 932 -61.54 -34.42 -43.70
CA VAL A 932 -60.33 -34.72 -44.47
C VAL A 932 -60.69 -34.77 -45.95
N VAL A 933 -60.06 -33.90 -46.73
CA VAL A 933 -60.11 -33.89 -48.20
C VAL A 933 -58.81 -34.49 -48.72
N ASP A 934 -58.88 -35.70 -49.25
CA ASP A 934 -57.74 -36.35 -49.93
C ASP A 934 -57.85 -36.11 -51.44
N ASP A 935 -56.87 -35.42 -52.05
CA ASP A 935 -56.71 -35.41 -53.51
C ASP A 935 -56.08 -36.75 -53.95
N LEU A 936 -56.85 -37.61 -54.61
CA LEU A 936 -56.42 -38.96 -55.01
C LEU A 936 -55.53 -38.97 -56.25
N ILE A 937 -55.53 -37.89 -57.04
CA ILE A 937 -54.51 -37.71 -58.07
C ILE A 937 -53.28 -37.09 -57.38
N GLY A 938 -53.51 -36.13 -56.47
CA GLY A 938 -52.55 -35.27 -55.77
C GLY A 938 -51.69 -35.99 -54.76
N GLY A 939 -52.22 -37.01 -54.10
CA GLY A 939 -51.61 -37.51 -52.87
C GLY A 939 -51.54 -36.47 -51.75
N ASP A 940 -52.11 -35.28 -51.94
CA ASP A 940 -52.13 -34.19 -50.97
C ASP A 940 -53.37 -34.32 -50.08
N ARG A 941 -53.22 -33.94 -48.82
CA ARG A 941 -54.27 -34.07 -47.80
C ARG A 941 -54.55 -32.71 -47.16
N PHE A 942 -55.81 -32.31 -47.15
CA PHE A 942 -56.27 -31.12 -46.42
C PHE A 942 -57.16 -31.57 -45.27
N VAL A 943 -56.85 -31.13 -44.05
CA VAL A 943 -57.58 -31.45 -42.83
C VAL A 943 -58.16 -30.15 -42.28
N PHE A 944 -59.48 -30.10 -42.11
CA PHE A 944 -60.20 -29.01 -41.48
C PHE A 944 -60.70 -29.49 -40.12
N GLN A 945 -60.09 -29.02 -39.05
CA GLN A 945 -60.38 -29.49 -37.71
C GLN A 945 -61.75 -29.02 -37.21
N GLY A 946 -62.47 -29.89 -36.50
CA GLY A 946 -63.74 -29.56 -35.87
C GLY A 946 -64.94 -29.37 -36.82
N ILE A 947 -64.73 -29.44 -38.13
CA ILE A 947 -65.81 -29.36 -39.14
C ILE A 947 -66.29 -30.76 -39.49
N THR A 948 -67.61 -30.96 -39.52
CA THR A 948 -68.17 -32.22 -40.00
C THR A 948 -68.19 -32.28 -41.53
N ALA A 949 -67.95 -33.46 -42.10
CA ALA A 949 -67.92 -33.64 -43.55
C ALA A 949 -69.25 -33.21 -44.21
N SER A 950 -70.38 -33.39 -43.51
CA SER A 950 -71.69 -32.92 -43.99
C SER A 950 -71.81 -31.41 -44.02
N ASP A 951 -71.33 -30.70 -42.99
CA ASP A 951 -71.40 -29.24 -42.93
C ASP A 951 -70.45 -28.61 -43.96
N PHE A 952 -69.26 -29.21 -44.13
CA PHE A 952 -68.30 -28.82 -45.17
C PHE A 952 -68.91 -28.97 -46.57
N GLU A 953 -69.51 -30.12 -46.87
CA GLU A 953 -70.22 -30.36 -48.15
C GLU A 953 -71.40 -29.41 -48.38
N GLU A 954 -72.18 -29.08 -47.34
CA GLU A 954 -73.35 -28.18 -47.45
C GLU A 954 -72.93 -26.71 -47.67
N SER A 955 -71.78 -26.29 -47.13
CA SER A 955 -71.25 -24.92 -47.31
C SER A 955 -70.66 -24.64 -48.71
N LEU A 956 -70.28 -25.68 -49.44
CA LEU A 956 -69.61 -25.62 -50.75
C LEU A 956 -70.57 -25.74 -51.95
N LEU A 957 -71.86 -25.97 -51.67
CA LEU A 957 -72.99 -26.05 -52.62
C LEU A 957 -73.90 -24.82 -52.50
#